data_AF-A0A5C1B3N1-F1
#
_entry.id   AF-A0A5C1B3N1-F1
#
_cell.length_a   1.000
_cell.length_b   1.000
_cell.length_c   1.000
_cell.angle_alpha   90.00
_cell.angle_beta   90.00
_cell.angle_gamma   90.00
#
_symmetry.space_group_name_H-M   'P 1'
#
loop_
_entity.id
_entity.type
_entity.pdbx_description
1 polymer ?
#
loop_
_entity_poly.entity_id
_entity_poly.type
_entity_poly.pdbx_seq_one_letter_code
_entity_poly.pdbx_strand_id
1 'polypeptide(L)'
;MLSLAPAPVAVTPPAQLELHRLGGSVFLLCWTLEASPFGKPSIALTGGGRRLAAASVSLGLRDGRERLAIAFRSSGHDSIVATLSDQGPQGDVTASFDPALVHGLADPTEILKDLTPQARLTLANALVRAWPPLFGLSSIPNYLSFLRQLLLTMFAKPAAMQPTAALVEGQWLFETFVPADFGALRTASRLDGAGLTRLALKSRIGAADRTGKRELHLVMEEPPVRGGGLLILQSDRSLVVRALPGRQVAPSLGRWWAGKAASRDGLRNWVVEQLAGLSEQGRLLAVEMQRRVPLAIQHVRRNDDLPAAELDLAVCNRAGLLIGGWLRDPDDLLEEVLLHRGAGEPIAMLSRLQRFPVRLPTGAEGETRAATGFAAFASDYAGGAPVLQPRCEIKLKSGTTLTLRPAVQPADAATIRARTLAAIPPQYLTATMLEETLAPILAACQDELSESRPEPTVKEFGQTWGRPKASVVIPLYRVYDFLRVQVAAFAGDPWFVENAELIYVLDSPEHEAEVAHLLGGLHLAYGLPMRLVAMRRNGGFSAACNAGTRQARGEALALVNSDVIPSRNGWLAALIAKLDRRRKVGAVGPKLLYDDGSLQHAGLYFKRDSKGVWLNHHYFKGMPSSYAPANIERPVPGVTGACIVIARELFDELGGFDESYVIGDYEDSDLCLKVRRAGFGILYAPDTALYHLERQSISKSSDYTRGAASQHNAWLQTRRWDAQIDALMQAFETSAAEPALQEPAPSEPNLVPRFSFRRATAA
;
A
#
# COMPACT_ATOMS: atom_id res chain seq x y z
N MET A 1 -46.90 -58.70 -52.37
CA MET A 1 -46.87 -57.43 -51.64
C MET A 1 -46.57 -57.72 -50.18
N LEU A 2 -45.58 -57.04 -49.61
CA LEU A 2 -45.30 -56.86 -48.17
C LEU A 2 -45.47 -58.06 -47.22
N SER A 3 -44.34 -58.71 -46.91
CA SER A 3 -44.18 -59.57 -45.74
C SER A 3 -44.21 -58.75 -44.45
N LEU A 4 -44.81 -59.30 -43.40
CA LEU A 4 -44.56 -58.87 -42.02
C LEU A 4 -43.08 -59.15 -41.67
N ALA A 5 -42.49 -58.26 -40.89
CA ALA A 5 -41.18 -58.43 -40.25
C ALA A 5 -41.34 -58.23 -38.72
N PRO A 6 -40.62 -58.99 -37.87
CA PRO A 6 -40.89 -59.05 -36.44
C PRO A 6 -40.28 -57.89 -35.64
N ALA A 7 -40.70 -57.79 -34.37
CA ALA A 7 -40.26 -56.79 -33.41
C ALA A 7 -38.73 -56.72 -33.21
N PRO A 8 -38.18 -55.56 -32.82
CA PRO A 8 -36.76 -55.43 -32.51
C PRO A 8 -36.39 -56.28 -31.29
N VAL A 9 -35.27 -56.98 -31.41
CA VAL A 9 -34.71 -57.88 -30.40
C VAL A 9 -34.44 -57.13 -29.10
N ALA A 10 -34.91 -57.67 -27.98
CA ALA A 10 -34.42 -57.30 -26.65
C ALA A 10 -32.98 -57.79 -26.52
N VAL A 11 -32.02 -56.93 -26.88
CA VAL A 11 -30.60 -57.21 -26.69
C VAL A 11 -30.32 -57.15 -25.19
N THR A 12 -30.01 -58.32 -24.61
CA THR A 12 -29.39 -58.46 -23.29
C THR A 12 -28.29 -57.40 -23.15
N PRO A 13 -28.23 -56.59 -22.07
CA PRO A 13 -27.24 -55.51 -22.01
C PRO A 13 -25.85 -56.09 -22.28
N PRO A 14 -25.03 -55.44 -23.13
CA PRO A 14 -23.66 -55.89 -23.35
C PRO A 14 -22.97 -56.00 -21.98
N ALA A 15 -22.18 -57.06 -21.78
CA ALA A 15 -21.75 -57.56 -20.46
C ALA A 15 -20.71 -56.65 -19.73
N GLN A 16 -20.79 -55.35 -19.96
CA GLN A 16 -19.81 -54.31 -19.66
C GLN A 16 -20.47 -52.98 -19.23
N LEU A 17 -21.79 -52.95 -19.00
CA LEU A 17 -22.55 -51.76 -18.57
C LEU A 17 -23.06 -51.91 -17.13
N GLU A 18 -22.68 -50.96 -16.27
CA GLU A 18 -23.00 -50.92 -14.84
C GLU A 18 -23.67 -49.58 -14.47
N LEU A 19 -24.71 -49.62 -13.63
CA LEU A 19 -25.39 -48.42 -13.16
C LEU A 19 -25.33 -48.31 -11.63
N HIS A 20 -24.76 -47.21 -11.15
CA HIS A 20 -24.47 -46.97 -9.73
C HIS A 20 -25.21 -45.73 -9.23
N ARG A 21 -25.71 -45.72 -7.99
CA ARG A 21 -26.33 -44.52 -7.38
C ARG A 21 -25.29 -43.69 -6.64
N LEU A 22 -25.09 -42.42 -7.05
CA LEU A 22 -24.18 -41.48 -6.37
C LEU A 22 -24.83 -40.81 -5.16
N GLY A 23 -26.13 -40.47 -5.26
CA GLY A 23 -26.88 -39.87 -4.17
C GLY A 23 -28.18 -39.22 -4.64
N GLY A 24 -29.25 -39.39 -3.86
CA GLY A 24 -30.58 -38.90 -4.24
C GLY A 24 -31.03 -39.41 -5.61
N SER A 25 -31.34 -38.47 -6.50
CA SER A 25 -31.76 -38.66 -7.89
C SER A 25 -30.59 -38.66 -8.90
N VAL A 26 -29.34 -38.79 -8.44
CA VAL A 26 -28.14 -38.73 -9.29
C VAL A 26 -27.45 -40.09 -9.36
N PHE A 27 -27.16 -40.50 -10.59
CA PHE A 27 -26.62 -41.81 -10.95
C PHE A 27 -25.31 -41.66 -11.73
N LEU A 28 -24.50 -42.72 -11.71
CA LEU A 28 -23.28 -42.88 -12.49
C LEU A 28 -23.43 -44.14 -13.34
N LEU A 29 -23.50 -43.97 -14.66
CA LEU A 29 -23.40 -45.06 -15.63
C LEU A 29 -21.93 -45.28 -15.97
N CYS A 30 -21.44 -46.50 -15.81
CA CYS A 30 -20.12 -46.94 -16.24
C CYS A 30 -20.29 -47.92 -17.41
N TRP A 31 -19.88 -47.53 -18.60
CA TRP A 31 -19.91 -48.40 -19.79
C TRP A 31 -18.46 -48.69 -20.21
N THR A 32 -18.02 -49.93 -20.08
CA THR A 32 -16.71 -50.37 -20.60
C THR A 32 -16.85 -50.74 -22.08
N LEU A 33 -15.87 -50.33 -22.88
CA LEU A 33 -15.84 -50.39 -24.33
C LEU A 33 -14.50 -50.98 -24.77
N GLU A 34 -14.52 -51.80 -25.82
CA GLU A 34 -13.31 -52.18 -26.53
C GLU A 34 -12.70 -50.95 -27.23
N ALA A 35 -11.39 -50.95 -27.45
CA ALA A 35 -10.67 -49.81 -28.02
C ALA A 35 -11.12 -49.53 -29.48
N SER A 36 -11.93 -48.50 -29.69
CA SER A 36 -12.38 -48.12 -31.04
C SER A 36 -11.33 -47.27 -31.78
N PRO A 37 -10.97 -47.62 -33.03
CA PRO A 37 -10.05 -46.83 -33.84
C PRO A 37 -10.73 -45.65 -34.57
N PHE A 38 -12.06 -45.50 -34.47
CA PHE A 38 -12.85 -44.60 -35.32
C PHE A 38 -13.12 -43.20 -34.74
N GLY A 39 -12.87 -42.98 -33.44
CA GLY A 39 -13.01 -41.67 -32.82
C GLY A 39 -13.19 -41.74 -31.30
N LYS A 40 -13.45 -40.58 -30.67
CA LYS A 40 -13.88 -40.57 -29.27
C LYS A 40 -15.36 -40.97 -29.18
N PRO A 41 -15.73 -42.00 -28.39
CA PRO A 41 -17.12 -42.38 -28.21
C PRO A 41 -17.93 -41.24 -27.59
N SER A 42 -19.11 -41.01 -28.15
CA SER A 42 -20.09 -40.05 -27.65
C SER A 42 -21.34 -40.77 -27.15
N ILE A 43 -22.02 -40.20 -26.15
CA ILE A 43 -23.21 -40.83 -25.56
C ILE A 43 -24.34 -39.81 -25.34
N ALA A 44 -25.55 -40.23 -25.70
CA ALA A 44 -26.78 -39.53 -25.38
C ALA A 44 -27.62 -40.39 -24.43
N LEU A 45 -28.14 -39.76 -23.36
CA LEU A 45 -29.11 -40.39 -22.47
C LEU A 45 -30.49 -39.78 -22.74
N THR A 46 -31.50 -40.64 -22.84
CA THR A 46 -32.91 -40.22 -22.97
C THR A 46 -33.78 -40.95 -21.95
N GLY A 47 -34.76 -40.25 -21.37
CA GLY A 47 -35.75 -40.81 -20.44
C GLY A 47 -37.08 -40.08 -20.63
N GLY A 48 -38.20 -40.80 -20.59
CA GLY A 48 -39.52 -40.22 -20.88
C GLY A 48 -39.62 -39.54 -22.26
N GLY A 49 -38.85 -40.03 -23.25
CA GLY A 49 -38.74 -39.43 -24.59
C GLY A 49 -37.95 -38.12 -24.67
N ARG A 50 -37.30 -37.66 -23.59
CA ARG A 50 -36.51 -36.42 -23.55
C ARG A 50 -35.04 -36.69 -23.28
N ARG A 51 -34.15 -35.87 -23.86
CA ARG A 51 -32.69 -35.93 -23.60
C ARG A 51 -32.39 -35.47 -22.17
N LEU A 52 -31.65 -36.28 -21.43
CA LEU A 52 -31.23 -35.98 -20.06
C LEU A 52 -29.95 -35.14 -20.03
N ALA A 53 -29.84 -34.25 -19.05
CA ALA A 53 -28.61 -33.55 -18.76
C ALA A 53 -27.60 -34.51 -18.11
N ALA A 54 -26.47 -34.72 -18.77
CA ALA A 54 -25.43 -35.65 -18.36
C ALA A 54 -24.03 -35.04 -18.57
N ALA A 55 -23.07 -35.48 -17.77
CA ALA A 55 -21.66 -35.12 -17.90
C ALA A 55 -20.81 -36.39 -17.86
N SER A 56 -19.95 -36.58 -18.86
CA SER A 56 -19.14 -37.79 -19.03
C SER A 56 -17.64 -37.52 -18.93
N VAL A 57 -16.89 -38.54 -18.53
CA VAL A 57 -15.44 -38.62 -18.65
C VAL A 57 -15.02 -39.98 -19.19
N SER A 58 -13.99 -39.98 -20.04
CA SER A 58 -13.36 -41.18 -20.59
C SER A 58 -12.20 -41.65 -19.70
N LEU A 59 -12.18 -42.94 -19.36
CA LEU A 59 -11.29 -43.52 -18.37
C LEU A 59 -10.57 -44.76 -18.94
N GLY A 60 -9.29 -44.62 -19.29
CA GLY A 60 -8.49 -45.76 -19.77
C GLY A 60 -8.24 -46.82 -18.70
N LEU A 61 -8.44 -48.09 -19.08
CA LEU A 61 -8.20 -49.29 -18.27
C LEU A 61 -6.79 -49.86 -18.51
N ARG A 62 -6.32 -50.69 -17.58
CA ARG A 62 -4.97 -51.31 -17.62
C ARG A 62 -4.81 -52.38 -18.70
N ASP A 63 -5.92 -52.94 -19.18
CA ASP A 63 -5.98 -53.92 -20.27
C ASP A 63 -6.08 -53.26 -21.66
N GLY A 64 -6.04 -51.92 -21.74
CA GLY A 64 -6.12 -51.16 -22.98
C GLY A 64 -7.54 -50.77 -23.40
N ARG A 65 -8.58 -51.23 -22.71
CA ARG A 65 -9.97 -50.84 -22.95
C ARG A 65 -10.29 -49.45 -22.38
N GLU A 66 -11.43 -48.89 -22.75
CA GLU A 66 -11.88 -47.58 -22.27
C GLU A 66 -13.21 -47.69 -21.51
N ARG A 67 -13.33 -47.02 -20.37
CA ARG A 67 -14.58 -46.93 -19.60
C ARG A 67 -15.14 -45.51 -19.66
N LEU A 68 -16.34 -45.36 -20.20
CA LEU A 68 -17.06 -44.11 -20.20
C LEU A 68 -17.89 -43.99 -18.91
N ALA A 69 -17.56 -43.02 -18.07
CA ALA A 69 -18.21 -42.78 -16.78
C ALA A 69 -19.08 -41.52 -16.87
N ILE A 70 -20.40 -41.66 -16.70
CA ILE A 70 -21.40 -40.65 -17.03
C ILE A 70 -22.30 -40.36 -15.82
N ALA A 71 -22.19 -39.16 -15.26
CA ALA A 71 -23.09 -38.68 -14.23
C ALA A 71 -24.33 -38.03 -14.85
N PHE A 72 -25.52 -38.36 -14.34
CA PHE A 72 -26.79 -37.77 -14.80
C PHE A 72 -27.84 -37.77 -13.67
N ARG A 73 -28.90 -36.97 -13.85
CA ARG A 73 -30.05 -36.92 -12.93
C ARG A 73 -31.27 -37.62 -13.54
N SER A 74 -31.96 -38.43 -12.74
CA SER A 74 -33.25 -39.05 -13.10
C SER A 74 -34.19 -39.11 -11.89
N SER A 75 -35.49 -38.91 -12.14
CA SER A 75 -36.56 -39.12 -11.16
C SER A 75 -36.69 -40.57 -10.69
N GLY A 76 -36.18 -41.53 -11.49
CA GLY A 76 -36.32 -42.97 -11.20
C GLY A 76 -37.70 -43.55 -11.52
N HIS A 77 -38.52 -42.86 -12.33
CA HIS A 77 -39.82 -43.36 -12.80
C HIS A 77 -39.82 -43.72 -14.30
N ASP A 78 -38.86 -43.21 -15.07
CA ASP A 78 -38.72 -43.47 -16.50
C ASP A 78 -37.56 -44.42 -16.76
N SER A 79 -37.79 -45.43 -17.61
CA SER A 79 -36.70 -46.20 -18.22
C SER A 79 -35.81 -45.28 -19.06
N ILE A 80 -34.49 -45.48 -18.95
CA ILE A 80 -33.49 -44.66 -19.63
C ILE A 80 -32.84 -45.47 -20.73
N VAL A 81 -32.79 -44.88 -21.92
CA VAL A 81 -32.04 -45.40 -23.06
C VAL A 81 -30.75 -44.60 -23.20
N ALA A 82 -29.63 -45.30 -23.14
CA ALA A 82 -28.30 -44.80 -23.45
C ALA A 82 -27.92 -45.20 -24.88
N THR A 83 -27.67 -44.20 -25.73
CA THR A 83 -27.24 -44.36 -27.12
C THR A 83 -25.77 -43.98 -27.24
N LEU A 84 -24.91 -44.95 -27.53
CA LEU A 84 -23.49 -44.79 -27.80
C LEU A 84 -23.27 -44.64 -29.31
N SER A 85 -22.52 -43.63 -29.72
CA SER A 85 -22.12 -43.40 -31.11
C SER A 85 -20.61 -43.17 -31.17
N ASP A 86 -19.88 -44.05 -31.87
CA ASP A 86 -18.42 -44.01 -32.01
C ASP A 86 -17.94 -43.60 -33.43
N GLN A 87 -18.88 -43.17 -34.30
CA GLN A 87 -18.66 -42.86 -35.72
C GLN A 87 -18.19 -44.05 -36.58
N GLY A 88 -18.21 -45.28 -36.05
CA GLY A 88 -17.86 -46.50 -36.77
C GLY A 88 -18.97 -47.03 -37.68
N PRO A 89 -18.65 -47.97 -38.59
CA PRO A 89 -19.60 -48.53 -39.55
C PRO A 89 -20.65 -49.48 -38.94
N GLN A 90 -20.59 -49.77 -37.63
CA GLN A 90 -21.53 -50.67 -36.94
C GLN A 90 -22.83 -49.98 -36.49
N GLY A 91 -22.90 -48.64 -36.55
CA GLY A 91 -24.05 -47.86 -36.12
C GLY A 91 -24.14 -47.67 -34.60
N ASP A 92 -25.13 -46.89 -34.17
CA ASP A 92 -25.30 -46.53 -32.76
C ASP A 92 -25.74 -47.75 -31.90
N VAL A 93 -25.01 -48.01 -30.82
CA VAL A 93 -25.34 -49.07 -29.86
C VAL A 93 -26.26 -48.50 -28.79
N THR A 94 -27.42 -49.12 -28.56
CA THR A 94 -28.38 -48.70 -27.52
C THR A 94 -28.46 -49.71 -26.39
N ALA A 95 -28.53 -49.21 -25.15
CA ALA A 95 -28.78 -49.99 -23.95
C ALA A 95 -29.88 -49.31 -23.13
N SER A 96 -30.87 -50.09 -22.68
CA SER A 96 -31.96 -49.60 -21.83
C SER A 96 -31.84 -50.13 -20.41
N PHE A 97 -32.11 -49.30 -19.41
CA PHE A 97 -32.06 -49.65 -18.00
C PHE A 97 -33.08 -48.87 -17.17
N ASP A 98 -33.48 -49.43 -16.04
CA ASP A 98 -34.39 -48.79 -15.08
C ASP A 98 -33.63 -48.34 -13.81
N PRO A 99 -33.50 -47.03 -13.55
CA PRO A 99 -32.85 -46.52 -12.34
C PRO A 99 -33.60 -46.85 -11.03
N ALA A 100 -34.87 -47.28 -11.09
CA ALA A 100 -35.63 -47.71 -9.92
C ALA A 100 -35.05 -48.99 -9.28
N LEU A 101 -34.52 -49.90 -10.13
CA LEU A 101 -33.95 -51.19 -9.71
C LEU A 101 -32.56 -51.05 -9.05
N VAL A 102 -31.95 -49.86 -9.08
CA VAL A 102 -30.64 -49.60 -8.45
C VAL A 102 -30.84 -49.19 -6.99
N HIS A 103 -30.84 -50.21 -6.13
CA HIS A 103 -30.98 -50.06 -4.67
C HIS A 103 -29.64 -49.82 -3.95
N GLY A 104 -28.52 -50.26 -4.53
CA GLY A 104 -27.18 -50.06 -3.97
C GLY A 104 -26.62 -48.65 -4.20
N LEU A 105 -25.80 -48.17 -3.27
CA LEU A 105 -24.89 -47.05 -3.50
C LEU A 105 -23.67 -47.52 -4.30
N ALA A 106 -23.07 -46.60 -5.05
CA ALA A 106 -21.81 -46.81 -5.76
C ALA A 106 -20.70 -47.37 -4.83
N ASP A 107 -20.06 -48.48 -5.20
CA ASP A 107 -18.86 -48.98 -4.53
C ASP A 107 -17.60 -48.37 -5.17
N PRO A 108 -16.79 -47.59 -4.43
CA PRO A 108 -15.56 -47.04 -4.99
C PRO A 108 -14.54 -48.08 -5.45
N THR A 109 -14.54 -49.29 -4.87
CA THR A 109 -13.59 -50.35 -5.17
C THR A 109 -13.79 -50.89 -6.58
N GLU A 110 -15.03 -51.22 -6.94
CA GLU A 110 -15.41 -51.67 -8.28
C GLU A 110 -15.29 -50.53 -9.31
N ILE A 111 -15.65 -49.29 -8.95
CA ILE A 111 -15.51 -48.14 -9.85
C ILE A 111 -14.05 -47.83 -10.18
N LEU A 112 -13.12 -47.97 -9.22
CA LEU A 112 -11.68 -47.76 -9.40
C LEU A 112 -10.94 -49.00 -9.96
N LYS A 113 -11.62 -50.14 -10.07
CA LYS A 113 -11.08 -51.41 -10.58
C LYS A 113 -10.58 -51.23 -12.01
N ASP A 114 -9.41 -51.79 -12.27
CA ASP A 114 -8.69 -51.77 -13.54
C ASP A 114 -8.39 -50.40 -14.16
N LEU A 115 -8.85 -49.28 -13.59
CA LEU A 115 -8.49 -47.93 -14.02
C LEU A 115 -6.97 -47.70 -13.94
N THR A 116 -6.42 -47.09 -14.99
CA THR A 116 -5.05 -46.54 -14.99
C THR A 116 -4.91 -45.41 -13.95
N PRO A 117 -3.69 -45.10 -13.47
CA PRO A 117 -3.48 -43.98 -12.54
C PRO A 117 -4.03 -42.64 -13.04
N GLN A 118 -3.87 -42.35 -14.34
CA GLN A 118 -4.41 -41.16 -14.97
C GLN A 118 -5.94 -41.17 -15.01
N ALA A 119 -6.57 -42.30 -15.32
CA ALA A 119 -8.03 -42.44 -15.28
C ALA A 119 -8.59 -42.21 -13.87
N ARG A 120 -7.95 -42.77 -12.83
CA ARG A 120 -8.33 -42.53 -11.43
C ARG A 120 -8.28 -41.05 -11.07
N LEU A 121 -7.25 -40.32 -11.52
CA LEU A 121 -7.14 -38.87 -11.36
C LEU A 121 -8.24 -38.11 -12.11
N THR A 122 -8.53 -38.47 -13.37
CA THR A 122 -9.61 -37.87 -14.17
C THR A 122 -10.98 -38.04 -13.48
N LEU A 123 -11.30 -39.25 -13.02
CA LEU A 123 -12.54 -39.53 -12.29
C LEU A 123 -12.62 -38.77 -10.97
N ALA A 124 -11.55 -38.77 -10.17
CA ALA A 124 -11.50 -38.02 -8.92
C ALA A 124 -11.65 -36.51 -9.13
N ASN A 125 -11.08 -35.95 -10.20
CA ASN A 125 -11.28 -34.55 -10.58
C ASN A 125 -12.72 -34.25 -11.02
N ALA A 126 -13.35 -35.16 -11.78
CA ALA A 126 -14.75 -35.04 -12.17
C ALA A 126 -15.66 -35.04 -10.94
N LEU A 127 -15.46 -36.01 -10.04
CA LEU A 127 -16.19 -36.13 -8.79
C LEU A 127 -15.94 -34.96 -7.83
N VAL A 128 -14.71 -34.53 -7.58
CA VAL A 128 -14.43 -33.46 -6.60
C VAL A 128 -14.80 -32.06 -7.12
N ARG A 129 -14.70 -31.81 -8.43
CA ARG A 129 -14.74 -30.44 -8.98
C ARG A 129 -15.84 -30.18 -10.00
N ALA A 130 -16.02 -31.07 -10.98
CA ALA A 130 -16.90 -30.80 -12.12
C ALA A 130 -18.36 -31.12 -11.84
N TRP A 131 -18.63 -32.31 -11.32
CA TRP A 131 -19.98 -32.86 -11.15
C TRP A 131 -20.76 -32.32 -9.92
N PRO A 132 -20.16 -32.00 -8.77
CA PRO A 132 -20.91 -31.50 -7.61
C PRO A 132 -21.73 -30.24 -7.84
N PRO A 133 -21.22 -29.16 -8.50
CA PRO A 133 -22.05 -28.00 -8.79
C PRO A 133 -23.09 -28.28 -9.88
N LEU A 134 -22.79 -29.12 -10.87
CA LEU A 134 -23.72 -29.47 -11.96
C LEU A 134 -24.95 -30.26 -11.47
N PHE A 135 -24.76 -31.14 -10.48
CA PHE A 135 -25.81 -32.05 -10.00
C PHE A 135 -26.27 -31.79 -8.56
N GLY A 136 -25.75 -30.76 -7.90
CA GLY A 136 -26.13 -30.39 -6.52
C GLY A 136 -25.68 -31.41 -5.46
N LEU A 137 -24.52 -32.04 -5.64
CA LEU A 137 -24.07 -33.16 -4.80
C LEU A 137 -23.35 -32.73 -3.51
N SER A 138 -22.87 -31.49 -3.42
CA SER A 138 -21.92 -31.03 -2.39
C SER A 138 -22.40 -31.15 -0.94
N SER A 139 -23.69 -31.37 -0.70
CA SER A 139 -24.29 -31.55 0.64
C SER A 139 -25.05 -32.89 0.79
N ILE A 140 -25.02 -33.78 -0.21
CA ILE A 140 -25.79 -35.03 -0.20
C ILE A 140 -25.05 -36.11 0.62
N PRO A 141 -25.58 -36.59 1.78
CA PRO A 141 -24.81 -37.42 2.71
C PRO A 141 -24.24 -38.71 2.10
N ASN A 142 -25.04 -39.42 1.29
CA ASN A 142 -24.62 -40.66 0.62
C ASN A 142 -23.47 -40.41 -0.35
N TYR A 143 -23.52 -39.29 -1.09
CA TYR A 143 -22.48 -38.88 -2.01
C TYR A 143 -21.19 -38.50 -1.28
N LEU A 144 -21.29 -37.76 -0.16
CA LEU A 144 -20.14 -37.38 0.65
C LEU A 144 -19.45 -38.62 1.27
N SER A 145 -20.24 -39.61 1.70
CA SER A 145 -19.74 -40.91 2.16
C SER A 145 -19.01 -41.67 1.05
N PHE A 146 -19.64 -41.80 -0.12
CA PHE A 146 -19.04 -42.42 -1.32
C PHE A 146 -17.72 -41.73 -1.71
N LEU A 147 -17.73 -40.40 -1.83
CA LEU A 147 -16.54 -39.62 -2.19
C LEU A 147 -15.42 -39.78 -1.17
N ARG A 148 -15.75 -39.78 0.13
CA ARG A 148 -14.78 -40.02 1.20
C ARG A 148 -14.14 -41.40 1.07
N GLN A 149 -14.95 -42.45 0.87
CA GLN A 149 -14.45 -43.80 0.68
C GLN A 149 -13.58 -43.90 -0.58
N LEU A 150 -14.01 -43.33 -1.71
CA LEU A 150 -13.24 -43.28 -2.97
C LEU A 150 -11.86 -42.64 -2.79
N LEU A 151 -11.80 -41.50 -2.10
CA LEU A 151 -10.54 -40.82 -1.81
C LEU A 151 -9.65 -41.64 -0.85
N LEU A 152 -10.22 -42.36 0.12
CA LEU A 152 -9.46 -43.24 1.02
C LEU A 152 -8.97 -44.52 0.35
N THR A 153 -9.70 -45.06 -0.63
CA THR A 153 -9.27 -46.18 -1.48
C THR A 153 -8.14 -45.76 -2.44
N MET A 154 -8.16 -44.51 -2.94
CA MET A 154 -7.07 -43.96 -3.75
C MET A 154 -5.83 -43.57 -2.91
N PHE A 155 -6.04 -43.05 -1.70
CA PHE A 155 -5.00 -42.54 -0.80
C PHE A 155 -5.10 -43.23 0.56
N ALA A 156 -4.63 -44.47 0.63
CA ALA A 156 -4.64 -45.24 1.87
C ALA A 156 -3.89 -44.50 3.00
N LYS A 157 -4.61 -44.18 4.08
CA LYS A 157 -4.14 -43.39 5.24
C LYS A 157 -3.52 -42.03 4.82
N PRO A 158 -4.35 -41.03 4.43
CA PRO A 158 -3.86 -39.70 4.06
C PRO A 158 -3.03 -39.07 5.18
N ALA A 159 -1.85 -38.55 4.85
CA ALA A 159 -1.02 -37.83 5.82
C ALA A 159 -1.77 -36.62 6.39
N ALA A 160 -1.64 -36.36 7.69
CA ALA A 160 -2.19 -35.17 8.30
C ALA A 160 -1.42 -33.91 7.85
N MET A 161 -2.13 -32.81 7.63
CA MET A 161 -1.50 -31.49 7.61
C MET A 161 -1.21 -31.04 9.05
N GLN A 162 -0.04 -30.44 9.28
CA GLN A 162 0.38 -30.04 10.62
C GLN A 162 0.01 -28.57 10.86
N PRO A 163 -0.77 -28.23 11.90
CA PRO A 163 -0.96 -26.85 12.32
C PRO A 163 0.37 -26.33 12.88
N THR A 164 0.91 -25.28 12.26
CA THR A 164 2.24 -24.75 12.61
C THR A 164 2.18 -23.52 13.48
N ALA A 165 1.28 -22.59 13.18
CA ALA A 165 1.11 -21.37 13.96
C ALA A 165 -0.32 -20.82 13.87
N ALA A 166 -0.86 -20.34 14.98
CA ALA A 166 -1.99 -19.44 14.98
C ALA A 166 -1.53 -18.04 14.51
N LEU A 167 -2.31 -17.41 13.64
CA LEU A 167 -2.08 -16.05 13.12
C LEU A 167 -3.09 -15.09 13.76
N VAL A 168 -3.78 -14.28 12.95
CA VAL A 168 -4.86 -13.36 13.38
C VAL A 168 -6.22 -13.86 12.90
N GLU A 169 -7.31 -13.41 13.53
CA GLU A 169 -8.70 -13.61 13.03
C GLU A 169 -9.07 -15.08 12.72
N GLY A 170 -8.57 -16.03 13.53
CA GLY A 170 -8.83 -17.46 13.33
C GLY A 170 -8.10 -18.09 12.13
N GLN A 171 -7.26 -17.33 11.42
CA GLN A 171 -6.38 -17.84 10.38
C GLN A 171 -5.18 -18.56 11.00
N TRP A 172 -4.85 -19.73 10.44
CA TRP A 172 -3.76 -20.58 10.90
C TRP A 172 -2.83 -20.87 9.73
N LEU A 173 -1.53 -20.96 10.03
CA LEU A 173 -0.53 -21.50 9.13
C LEU A 173 -0.49 -23.02 9.31
N PHE A 174 -0.45 -23.75 8.19
CA PHE A 174 -0.28 -25.19 8.14
C PHE A 174 0.90 -25.57 7.26
N GLU A 175 1.56 -26.69 7.59
CA GLU A 175 2.64 -27.30 6.83
C GLU A 175 2.24 -28.73 6.41
N THR A 176 2.50 -29.07 5.16
CA THR A 176 2.37 -30.43 4.61
C THR A 176 3.37 -30.62 3.48
N PHE A 177 3.30 -31.74 2.78
CA PHE A 177 4.17 -32.05 1.65
C PHE A 177 3.34 -32.39 0.41
N VAL A 178 3.88 -32.13 -0.78
CA VAL A 178 3.35 -32.59 -2.07
C VAL A 178 4.46 -33.29 -2.89
N PRO A 179 4.12 -34.15 -3.87
CA PRO A 179 5.10 -34.71 -4.81
C PRO A 179 5.88 -33.63 -5.60
N ALA A 180 7.08 -33.95 -6.08
CA ALA A 180 7.88 -33.03 -6.91
C ALA A 180 7.14 -32.54 -8.16
N ASP A 181 6.44 -33.45 -8.83
CA ASP A 181 5.66 -33.25 -10.06
C ASP A 181 4.28 -32.63 -9.84
N PHE A 182 3.91 -32.31 -8.58
CA PHE A 182 2.59 -31.75 -8.25
C PHE A 182 2.28 -30.45 -9.02
N GLY A 183 3.29 -29.65 -9.39
CA GLY A 183 3.08 -28.37 -10.09
C GLY A 183 2.45 -27.29 -9.20
N ALA A 184 1.70 -26.37 -9.81
CA ALA A 184 1.01 -25.30 -9.08
C ALA A 184 -0.35 -25.76 -8.53
N LEU A 185 -0.68 -25.36 -7.30
CA LEU A 185 -2.01 -25.61 -6.73
C LEU A 185 -3.07 -24.79 -7.49
N ARG A 186 -4.15 -25.44 -7.94
CA ARG A 186 -5.26 -24.81 -8.69
C ARG A 186 -6.53 -24.70 -7.87
N THR A 187 -6.89 -25.78 -7.17
CA THR A 187 -8.06 -25.84 -6.31
C THR A 187 -7.77 -26.59 -5.02
N ALA A 188 -8.37 -26.12 -3.94
CA ALA A 188 -8.41 -26.79 -2.65
C ALA A 188 -9.87 -26.94 -2.23
N SER A 189 -10.24 -28.11 -1.72
CA SER A 189 -11.59 -28.42 -1.24
C SER A 189 -11.53 -29.15 0.09
N ARG A 190 -12.41 -28.78 1.02
CA ARG A 190 -12.65 -29.47 2.29
C ARG A 190 -13.79 -30.46 2.10
N LEU A 191 -13.61 -31.70 2.55
CA LEU A 191 -14.64 -32.73 2.62
C LEU A 191 -14.81 -33.16 4.07
N ASP A 192 -15.94 -32.79 4.67
CA ASP A 192 -16.31 -33.13 6.04
C ASP A 192 -17.80 -33.51 6.13
N GLY A 193 -18.33 -33.65 7.36
CA GLY A 193 -19.74 -33.97 7.58
C GLY A 193 -20.73 -32.83 7.27
N ALA A 194 -20.26 -31.61 7.04
CA ALA A 194 -21.08 -30.47 6.60
C ALA A 194 -21.14 -30.35 5.08
N GLY A 195 -20.09 -30.77 4.35
CA GLY A 195 -20.14 -30.90 2.90
C GLY A 195 -18.80 -30.96 2.20
N LEU A 196 -18.87 -30.87 0.86
CA LEU A 196 -17.74 -30.63 -0.04
C LEU A 196 -17.66 -29.14 -0.37
N THR A 197 -16.79 -28.41 0.31
CA THR A 197 -16.67 -26.94 0.22
C THR A 197 -15.34 -26.54 -0.43
N ARG A 198 -15.37 -25.68 -1.45
CA ARG A 198 -14.13 -25.12 -2.03
C ARG A 198 -13.54 -24.09 -1.07
N LEU A 199 -12.23 -24.16 -0.82
CA LEU A 199 -11.51 -23.23 0.04
C LEU A 199 -10.79 -22.16 -0.80
N ALA A 200 -10.96 -20.90 -0.41
CA ALA A 200 -10.06 -19.82 -0.80
C ALA A 200 -8.90 -19.80 0.20
N LEU A 201 -7.79 -20.46 -0.15
CA LEU A 201 -6.59 -20.51 0.70
C LEU A 201 -5.40 -19.83 0.02
N LYS A 202 -4.49 -19.29 0.82
CA LYS A 202 -3.22 -18.75 0.33
C LYS A 202 -2.17 -19.88 0.45
N SER A 203 -1.41 -20.17 -0.61
CA SER A 203 -0.46 -21.30 -0.63
C SER A 203 0.94 -20.94 -1.12
N ARG A 204 1.97 -21.59 -0.56
CA ARG A 204 3.35 -21.57 -1.06
C ARG A 204 3.93 -22.97 -1.12
N ILE A 205 4.43 -23.37 -2.29
CA ILE A 205 5.17 -24.63 -2.49
C ILE A 205 6.66 -24.31 -2.55
N GLY A 206 7.45 -24.93 -1.67
CA GLY A 206 8.90 -24.79 -1.62
C GLY A 206 9.64 -25.54 -2.74
N ALA A 207 10.96 -25.56 -2.62
CA ALA A 207 11.82 -26.43 -3.42
C ALA A 207 11.61 -27.91 -3.06
N ALA A 208 12.13 -28.82 -3.90
CA ALA A 208 12.16 -30.24 -3.58
C ALA A 208 13.26 -30.52 -2.55
N ASP A 209 12.94 -31.35 -1.56
CA ASP A 209 13.90 -31.92 -0.62
C ASP A 209 14.66 -33.10 -1.23
N ARG A 210 15.62 -33.65 -0.48
CA ARG A 210 16.43 -34.82 -0.88
C ARG A 210 15.61 -36.09 -1.12
N THR A 211 14.33 -36.13 -0.73
CA THR A 211 13.41 -37.26 -0.92
C THR A 211 12.45 -37.06 -2.10
N GLY A 212 12.59 -35.96 -2.86
CA GLY A 212 11.69 -35.63 -3.96
C GLY A 212 10.31 -35.12 -3.53
N LYS A 213 10.16 -34.69 -2.26
CA LYS A 213 8.94 -34.04 -1.76
C LYS A 213 9.15 -32.54 -1.70
N ARG A 214 8.07 -31.77 -1.85
CA ARG A 214 8.08 -30.31 -1.74
C ARG A 214 7.24 -29.90 -0.53
N GLU A 215 7.78 -29.07 0.34
CA GLU A 215 7.02 -28.45 1.43
C GLU A 215 5.89 -27.58 0.85
N LEU A 216 4.66 -27.78 1.30
CA LEU A 216 3.51 -26.94 0.99
C LEU A 216 3.04 -26.26 2.28
N HIS A 217 3.06 -24.93 2.27
CA HIS A 217 2.54 -24.09 3.33
C HIS A 217 1.19 -23.50 2.91
N LEU A 218 0.24 -23.47 3.84
CA LEU A 218 -1.13 -23.01 3.62
C LEU A 218 -1.53 -22.03 4.72
N VAL A 219 -2.16 -20.90 4.35
CA VAL A 219 -2.91 -20.05 5.27
C VAL A 219 -4.39 -20.23 4.98
N MET A 220 -5.14 -20.63 6.01
CA MET A 220 -6.59 -20.83 5.98
C MET A 220 -7.17 -20.74 7.41
N GLU A 221 -8.49 -20.59 7.52
CA GLU A 221 -9.23 -20.65 8.79
C GLU A 221 -9.00 -21.98 9.53
N GLU A 222 -9.10 -21.93 10.87
CA GLU A 222 -9.13 -23.12 11.71
C GLU A 222 -10.21 -24.12 11.23
N PRO A 223 -9.84 -25.37 10.86
CA PRO A 223 -10.82 -26.35 10.41
C PRO A 223 -11.75 -26.76 11.56
N PRO A 224 -13.06 -26.96 11.31
CA PRO A 224 -14.01 -27.28 12.36
C PRO A 224 -13.67 -28.60 13.05
N VAL A 225 -13.68 -28.58 14.39
CA VAL A 225 -13.18 -29.64 15.28
C VAL A 225 -13.90 -31.00 15.13
N ARG A 226 -15.07 -31.05 14.47
CA ARG A 226 -15.90 -32.26 14.39
C ARG A 226 -15.59 -33.11 13.15
N GLY A 227 -15.03 -34.31 13.40
CA GLY A 227 -15.23 -35.46 12.50
C GLY A 227 -14.25 -35.64 11.35
N GLY A 228 -12.93 -35.55 11.60
CA GLY A 228 -11.89 -36.17 10.77
C GLY A 228 -12.01 -35.95 9.25
N GLY A 229 -12.21 -34.70 8.82
CA GLY A 229 -12.37 -34.35 7.42
C GLY A 229 -11.10 -34.54 6.57
N LEU A 230 -11.25 -34.38 5.26
CA LEU A 230 -10.17 -34.44 4.28
C LEU A 230 -9.98 -33.07 3.62
N LEU A 231 -8.72 -32.67 3.42
CA LEU A 231 -8.33 -31.59 2.51
C LEU A 231 -7.88 -32.21 1.19
N ILE A 232 -8.49 -31.77 0.09
CA ILE A 232 -8.23 -32.24 -1.26
C ILE A 232 -7.53 -31.10 -2.01
N LEU A 233 -6.31 -31.35 -2.47
CA LEU A 233 -5.45 -30.39 -3.16
C LEU A 233 -5.26 -30.86 -4.60
N GLN A 234 -5.59 -30.02 -5.58
CA GLN A 234 -5.57 -30.38 -7.00
C GLN A 234 -4.70 -29.41 -7.80
N SER A 235 -3.91 -29.96 -8.71
CA SER A 235 -3.20 -29.23 -9.76
C SER A 235 -3.70 -29.64 -11.14
N ASP A 236 -3.03 -29.17 -12.20
CA ASP A 236 -3.33 -29.59 -13.57
C ASP A 236 -2.95 -31.06 -13.86
N ARG A 237 -2.08 -31.66 -13.03
CA ARG A 237 -1.46 -32.98 -13.27
C ARG A 237 -1.52 -33.95 -12.09
N SER A 238 -1.93 -33.50 -10.91
CA SER A 238 -1.87 -34.31 -9.68
C SER A 238 -3.01 -33.96 -8.72
N LEU A 239 -3.35 -34.90 -7.84
CA LEU A 239 -4.30 -34.73 -6.75
C LEU A 239 -3.68 -35.32 -5.49
N VAL A 240 -3.77 -34.57 -4.39
CA VAL A 240 -3.20 -34.92 -3.09
C VAL A 240 -4.28 -34.79 -2.02
N VAL A 241 -4.54 -35.87 -1.29
CA VAL A 241 -5.45 -35.88 -0.13
C VAL A 241 -4.66 -35.79 1.16
N ARG A 242 -5.11 -34.95 2.09
CA ARG A 242 -4.59 -34.84 3.46
C ARG A 242 -5.71 -35.02 4.47
N ALA A 243 -5.40 -35.62 5.61
CA ALA A 243 -6.31 -35.58 6.75
C ALA A 243 -6.25 -34.19 7.38
N LEU A 244 -7.41 -33.60 7.69
CA LEU A 244 -7.48 -32.45 8.58
C LEU A 244 -7.02 -32.88 9.98
N PRO A 245 -6.27 -32.05 10.71
CA PRO A 245 -5.88 -32.37 12.08
C PRO A 245 -7.14 -32.44 12.97
N GLY A 246 -7.07 -33.29 14.00
CA GLY A 246 -8.02 -33.23 15.11
C GLY A 246 -7.78 -31.98 15.97
N ARG A 247 -8.44 -31.90 17.13
CA ARG A 247 -8.26 -30.80 18.08
C ARG A 247 -6.79 -30.71 18.53
N GLN A 248 -6.07 -29.72 18.02
CA GLN A 248 -4.70 -29.37 18.38
C GLN A 248 -4.62 -27.86 18.57
N VAL A 249 -3.81 -27.38 19.51
CA VAL A 249 -3.57 -25.95 19.69
C VAL A 249 -2.30 -25.58 18.93
N ALA A 250 -2.43 -24.75 17.89
CA ALA A 250 -1.26 -24.19 17.23
C ALA A 250 -0.53 -23.20 18.17
N PRO A 251 0.81 -23.23 18.25
CA PRO A 251 1.56 -22.21 19.00
C PRO A 251 1.44 -20.83 18.33
N SER A 252 1.84 -19.77 19.02
CA SER A 252 1.95 -18.45 18.39
C SER A 252 3.04 -18.44 17.32
N LEU A 253 2.85 -17.63 16.27
CA LEU A 253 3.80 -17.53 15.16
C LEU A 253 5.24 -17.24 15.61
N GLY A 254 5.43 -16.30 16.55
CA GLY A 254 6.76 -16.01 17.11
C GLY A 254 7.42 -17.21 17.79
N ARG A 255 6.64 -18.03 18.52
CA ARG A 255 7.15 -19.24 19.20
C ARG A 255 7.50 -20.34 18.20
N TRP A 256 6.73 -20.50 17.11
CA TRP A 256 7.02 -21.48 16.07
C TRP A 256 8.20 -21.07 15.17
N TRP A 257 8.36 -19.77 14.91
CA TRP A 257 9.45 -19.26 14.08
C TRP A 257 10.81 -19.27 14.79
N ALA A 258 10.81 -19.16 16.12
CA ALA A 258 12.00 -19.34 16.94
C ALA A 258 12.65 -20.71 16.68
N GLY A 259 13.93 -20.71 16.30
CA GLY A 259 14.67 -21.93 15.91
C GLY A 259 14.55 -22.35 14.44
N LYS A 260 13.59 -21.81 13.67
CA LYS A 260 13.44 -22.10 12.22
C LYS A 260 13.94 -21.00 11.28
N ALA A 261 14.29 -19.83 11.83
CA ALA A 261 14.52 -18.61 11.06
C ALA A 261 15.66 -18.68 10.03
N ALA A 262 16.77 -19.37 10.35
CA ALA A 262 18.00 -19.32 9.55
C ALA A 262 17.94 -20.09 8.20
N SER A 263 16.96 -20.99 8.00
CA SER A 263 16.90 -21.88 6.83
C SER A 263 15.66 -21.69 5.95
N ARG A 264 14.75 -20.78 6.31
CA ARG A 264 13.42 -20.64 5.67
C ARG A 264 13.10 -19.19 5.25
N ASP A 265 14.08 -18.45 4.72
CA ASP A 265 13.95 -17.05 4.29
C ASP A 265 12.76 -16.79 3.35
N GLY A 266 12.65 -17.56 2.26
CA GLY A 266 11.57 -17.40 1.28
C GLY A 266 10.18 -17.72 1.86
N LEU A 267 10.10 -18.45 2.98
CA LEU A 267 8.85 -18.64 3.71
C LEU A 267 8.54 -17.42 4.59
N ARG A 268 9.54 -16.77 5.19
CA ARG A 268 9.37 -15.56 6.02
C ARG A 268 8.67 -14.47 5.22
N ASN A 269 9.22 -14.11 4.05
CA ASN A 269 8.67 -13.04 3.22
C ASN A 269 7.24 -13.36 2.79
N TRP A 270 6.97 -14.62 2.41
CA TRP A 270 5.61 -15.05 2.08
C TRP A 270 4.64 -14.95 3.26
N VAL A 271 5.04 -15.38 4.47
CA VAL A 271 4.21 -15.24 5.68
C VAL A 271 3.94 -13.77 6.01
N VAL A 272 4.96 -12.90 5.90
CA VAL A 272 4.81 -11.44 6.08
C VAL A 272 3.82 -10.84 5.07
N GLU A 273 3.93 -11.20 3.79
CA GLU A 273 2.97 -10.83 2.74
C GLU A 273 1.55 -11.33 3.05
N GLN A 274 1.42 -12.59 3.51
CA GLN A 274 0.10 -13.17 3.79
C GLN A 274 -0.58 -12.48 4.96
N LEU A 275 0.17 -12.19 6.04
CA LEU A 275 -0.28 -11.51 7.25
C LEU A 275 -0.70 -10.06 6.99
N ALA A 276 0.11 -9.30 6.26
CA ALA A 276 -0.20 -7.91 5.92
C ALA A 276 -1.47 -7.81 5.06
N GLY A 277 -1.71 -8.80 4.19
CA GLY A 277 -2.94 -8.96 3.42
C GLY A 277 -4.05 -9.74 4.13
N LEU A 278 -4.04 -9.85 5.47
CA LEU A 278 -5.21 -10.30 6.25
C LEU A 278 -5.89 -9.09 6.90
N SER A 279 -5.18 -8.36 7.75
CA SER A 279 -5.69 -7.17 8.44
C SER A 279 -4.56 -6.33 9.04
N GLU A 280 -4.90 -5.17 9.63
CA GLU A 280 -3.93 -4.33 10.32
C GLU A 280 -3.30 -5.04 11.55
N GLN A 281 -4.06 -5.87 12.26
CA GLN A 281 -3.48 -6.73 13.31
C GLN A 281 -2.46 -7.72 12.72
N GLY A 282 -2.73 -8.24 11.52
CA GLY A 282 -1.78 -9.05 10.77
C GLY A 282 -0.52 -8.28 10.36
N ARG A 283 -0.67 -7.03 9.89
CA ARG A 283 0.43 -6.11 9.56
C ARG A 283 1.34 -5.86 10.78
N LEU A 284 0.75 -5.59 11.94
CA LEU A 284 1.47 -5.42 13.21
C LEU A 284 2.18 -6.71 13.65
N LEU A 285 1.51 -7.87 13.57
CA LEU A 285 2.12 -9.17 13.88
C LEU A 285 3.31 -9.49 12.97
N ALA A 286 3.24 -9.11 11.69
CA ALA A 286 4.34 -9.28 10.74
C ALA A 286 5.56 -8.40 11.10
N VAL A 287 5.35 -7.16 11.55
CA VAL A 287 6.41 -6.28 12.07
C VAL A 287 7.03 -6.84 13.36
N GLU A 288 6.17 -7.25 14.31
CA GLU A 288 6.59 -7.80 15.60
C GLU A 288 7.44 -9.07 15.44
N MET A 289 6.95 -10.04 14.66
CA MET A 289 7.64 -11.30 14.36
C MET A 289 9.06 -11.05 13.84
N GLN A 290 9.20 -10.10 12.90
CA GLN A 290 10.48 -9.80 12.28
C GLN A 290 11.48 -9.14 13.23
N ARG A 291 10.99 -8.30 14.16
CA ARG A 291 11.79 -7.66 15.21
C ARG A 291 12.20 -8.62 16.32
N ARG A 292 11.30 -9.53 16.75
CA ARG A 292 11.58 -10.53 17.80
C ARG A 292 12.56 -11.61 17.34
N VAL A 293 12.50 -12.00 16.06
CA VAL A 293 13.38 -13.04 15.49
C VAL A 293 14.01 -12.50 14.20
N PRO A 294 15.01 -11.60 14.29
CA PRO A 294 15.70 -11.06 13.13
C PRO A 294 16.44 -12.15 12.35
N LEU A 295 16.56 -11.96 11.04
CA LEU A 295 17.47 -12.75 10.21
C LEU A 295 18.90 -12.22 10.38
N ALA A 296 19.88 -13.11 10.23
CA ALA A 296 21.29 -12.72 10.19
C ALA A 296 21.55 -11.71 9.06
N ILE A 297 22.25 -10.63 9.38
CA ILE A 297 22.69 -9.62 8.42
C ILE A 297 23.69 -10.28 7.45
N GLN A 298 23.59 -9.97 6.16
CA GLN A 298 24.49 -10.51 5.14
C GLN A 298 25.01 -9.35 4.29
N HIS A 299 26.32 -9.15 4.31
CA HIS A 299 27.03 -8.19 3.47
C HIS A 299 28.22 -8.89 2.81
N VAL A 300 28.63 -8.41 1.65
CA VAL A 300 29.82 -8.91 0.96
C VAL A 300 30.99 -8.00 1.33
N ARG A 301 31.74 -8.40 2.35
CA ARG A 301 33.05 -7.81 2.69
C ARG A 301 34.10 -8.89 2.50
N ARG A 302 34.86 -8.80 1.41
CA ARG A 302 36.04 -9.62 1.09
C ARG A 302 37.20 -8.72 0.68
N ASN A 303 38.39 -9.33 0.52
CA ASN A 303 39.63 -8.71 0.09
C ASN A 303 39.44 -7.68 -1.03
N ASP A 304 40.40 -6.74 -1.11
CA ASP A 304 40.26 -5.51 -1.87
C ASP A 304 39.97 -5.69 -3.36
N ASP A 305 40.41 -6.81 -3.93
CA ASP A 305 40.30 -7.14 -5.37
C ASP A 305 38.96 -7.81 -5.73
N LEU A 306 38.12 -8.20 -4.77
CA LEU A 306 36.82 -8.82 -5.05
C LEU A 306 35.66 -7.82 -4.98
N PRO A 307 34.54 -8.10 -5.69
CA PRO A 307 33.31 -7.34 -5.52
C PRO A 307 32.86 -7.34 -4.06
N ALA A 308 32.50 -6.16 -3.56
CA ALA A 308 32.03 -5.94 -2.20
C ALA A 308 30.76 -5.09 -2.24
N ALA A 309 29.80 -5.39 -1.38
CA ALA A 309 28.51 -4.70 -1.37
C ALA A 309 27.80 -4.81 -0.02
N GLU A 310 27.00 -3.80 0.29
CA GLU A 310 26.16 -3.75 1.48
C GLU A 310 24.82 -3.11 1.14
N LEU A 311 23.77 -3.59 1.81
CA LEU A 311 22.45 -2.99 1.78
C LEU A 311 22.16 -2.44 3.18
N ASP A 312 22.19 -1.12 3.32
CA ASP A 312 21.94 -0.42 4.59
C ASP A 312 20.48 0.06 4.70
N LEU A 313 19.87 0.39 3.55
CA LEU A 313 18.51 0.85 3.39
C LEU A 313 17.65 -0.19 2.67
N ALA A 314 16.52 -0.55 3.25
CA ALA A 314 15.50 -1.38 2.59
C ALA A 314 14.10 -1.11 3.17
N VAL A 315 13.64 0.13 3.03
CA VAL A 315 12.37 0.59 3.64
C VAL A 315 11.18 0.33 2.73
N CYS A 316 10.09 -0.17 3.32
CA CYS A 316 8.91 -0.63 2.58
C CYS A 316 7.63 -0.02 3.16
N ASN A 317 6.77 0.51 2.28
CA ASN A 317 5.44 1.00 2.63
C ASN A 317 4.43 0.62 1.52
N ARG A 318 3.22 1.17 1.52
CA ARG A 318 2.19 0.83 0.53
C ARG A 318 2.56 1.10 -0.94
N ALA A 319 3.54 1.97 -1.22
CA ALA A 319 3.99 2.25 -2.57
C ALA A 319 5.00 1.20 -3.12
N GLY A 320 5.65 0.41 -2.27
CA GLY A 320 6.68 -0.55 -2.67
C GLY A 320 7.87 -0.60 -1.73
N LEU A 321 9.04 -1.01 -2.25
CA LEU A 321 10.31 -1.09 -1.52
C LEU A 321 11.35 -0.13 -2.14
N LEU A 322 11.94 0.73 -1.31
CA LEU A 322 13.17 1.45 -1.63
C LEU A 322 14.36 0.71 -1.04
N ILE A 323 15.28 0.29 -1.90
CA ILE A 323 16.57 -0.28 -1.51
C ILE A 323 17.69 0.74 -1.72
N GLY A 324 18.70 0.72 -0.86
CA GLY A 324 19.90 1.53 -1.00
C GLY A 324 21.09 0.98 -0.21
N GLY A 325 22.28 1.46 -0.58
CA GLY A 325 23.54 1.04 0.03
C GLY A 325 24.72 1.36 -0.89
N TRP A 326 25.74 0.50 -0.87
CA TRP A 326 26.95 0.69 -1.66
C TRP A 326 27.44 -0.60 -2.32
N LEU A 327 28.12 -0.42 -3.45
CA LEU A 327 28.73 -1.44 -4.28
C LEU A 327 30.16 -1.01 -4.64
N ARG A 328 31.10 -1.95 -4.61
CA ARG A 328 32.43 -1.85 -5.19
C ARG A 328 32.59 -3.04 -6.13
N ASP A 329 32.80 -2.77 -7.41
CA ASP A 329 32.99 -3.78 -8.45
C ASP A 329 34.11 -3.30 -9.39
N PRO A 330 35.39 -3.57 -9.03
CA PRO A 330 36.53 -2.97 -9.73
C PRO A 330 36.73 -3.52 -11.14
N ASP A 331 36.35 -4.79 -11.38
CA ASP A 331 36.59 -5.53 -12.62
C ASP A 331 35.32 -5.70 -13.48
N ASP A 332 34.27 -4.92 -13.22
CA ASP A 332 32.94 -5.01 -13.86
C ASP A 332 32.41 -6.46 -13.88
N LEU A 333 32.41 -7.12 -12.72
CA LEU A 333 31.97 -8.52 -12.59
C LEU A 333 30.47 -8.65 -12.35
N LEU A 334 29.75 -7.57 -12.03
CA LEU A 334 28.31 -7.58 -11.82
C LEU A 334 27.54 -7.93 -13.11
N GLU A 335 26.68 -8.94 -13.03
CA GLU A 335 25.78 -9.35 -14.11
C GLU A 335 24.34 -8.90 -13.85
N GLU A 336 23.84 -9.09 -12.62
CA GLU A 336 22.46 -8.78 -12.27
C GLU A 336 22.30 -8.55 -10.75
N VAL A 337 21.30 -7.75 -10.36
CA VAL A 337 20.86 -7.56 -8.98
C VAL A 337 19.40 -8.02 -8.84
N LEU A 338 19.18 -9.12 -8.13
CA LEU A 338 17.87 -9.74 -7.96
C LEU A 338 17.29 -9.46 -6.58
N LEU A 339 16.06 -8.97 -6.54
CA LEU A 339 15.31 -8.70 -5.31
C LEU A 339 14.20 -9.75 -5.13
N HIS A 340 14.33 -10.60 -4.10
CA HIS A 340 13.46 -11.76 -3.88
C HIS A 340 12.16 -11.38 -3.16
N ARG A 341 11.02 -11.84 -3.69
CA ARG A 341 9.67 -11.72 -3.11
C ARG A 341 9.28 -13.00 -2.35
N GLY A 342 8.17 -13.00 -1.61
CA GLY A 342 7.62 -14.21 -0.97
C GLY A 342 7.02 -15.23 -1.96
N ALA A 343 6.51 -14.74 -3.10
CA ALA A 343 6.06 -15.56 -4.22
C ALA A 343 6.37 -14.88 -5.58
N GLY A 344 6.50 -15.70 -6.63
CA GLY A 344 6.87 -15.26 -7.98
C GLY A 344 8.38 -15.21 -8.22
N GLU A 345 8.76 -14.77 -9.42
CA GLU A 345 10.16 -14.58 -9.80
C GLU A 345 10.79 -13.37 -9.08
N PRO A 346 12.12 -13.36 -8.85
CA PRO A 346 12.82 -12.20 -8.34
C PRO A 346 12.73 -11.00 -9.30
N ILE A 347 12.74 -9.78 -8.77
CA ILE A 347 12.80 -8.56 -9.60
C ILE A 347 14.25 -8.31 -10.02
N ALA A 348 14.50 -8.16 -11.32
CA ALA A 348 15.74 -7.56 -11.83
C ALA A 348 15.77 -6.06 -11.50
N MET A 349 16.80 -5.65 -10.76
CA MET A 349 16.99 -4.29 -10.24
C MET A 349 18.16 -3.56 -10.88
N LEU A 350 19.06 -4.24 -11.62
CA LEU A 350 20.29 -3.63 -12.14
C LEU A 350 20.03 -2.38 -12.99
N SER A 351 19.03 -2.42 -13.87
CA SER A 351 18.60 -1.29 -14.72
C SER A 351 17.88 -0.16 -13.96
N ARG A 352 17.52 -0.38 -12.69
CA ARG A 352 16.84 0.59 -11.83
C ARG A 352 17.78 1.27 -10.82
N LEU A 353 19.06 0.91 -10.80
CA LEU A 353 20.03 1.46 -9.85
C LEU A 353 20.42 2.89 -10.21
N GLN A 354 19.90 3.85 -9.46
CA GLN A 354 20.39 5.22 -9.44
C GLN A 354 21.73 5.22 -8.69
N ARG A 355 22.83 5.51 -9.38
CA ARG A 355 24.21 5.40 -8.88
C ARG A 355 24.85 6.77 -8.63
N PHE A 356 25.64 6.88 -7.57
CA PHE A 356 26.35 8.10 -7.20
C PHE A 356 27.65 7.76 -6.45
N PRO A 357 28.69 8.61 -6.49
CA PRO A 357 29.95 8.32 -5.81
C PRO A 357 29.82 8.46 -4.29
N VAL A 358 30.40 7.52 -3.54
CA VAL A 358 30.50 7.57 -2.07
C VAL A 358 31.92 7.24 -1.61
N ARG A 359 32.23 7.59 -0.36
CA ARG A 359 33.49 7.20 0.29
C ARG A 359 33.20 6.42 1.56
N LEU A 360 33.82 5.26 1.70
CA LEU A 360 33.63 4.33 2.81
C LEU A 360 34.86 4.36 3.73
N PRO A 361 34.71 4.31 5.07
CA PRO A 361 35.85 4.20 5.97
C PRO A 361 36.56 2.84 5.78
N THR A 362 37.90 2.83 5.78
CA THR A 362 38.70 1.59 5.62
C THR A 362 38.99 0.87 6.95
N GLY A 363 38.79 1.55 8.09
CA GLY A 363 39.11 1.05 9.43
C GLY A 363 40.40 1.63 10.02
N ALA A 364 41.25 2.26 9.20
CA ALA A 364 42.30 3.17 9.67
C ALA A 364 41.73 4.58 9.87
N GLU A 365 42.25 5.33 10.85
CA GLU A 365 41.79 6.71 11.11
C GLU A 365 42.06 7.63 9.91
N GLY A 366 41.03 8.36 9.49
CA GLY A 366 41.11 9.32 8.37
C GLY A 366 41.09 8.70 6.96
N GLU A 367 41.34 7.40 6.81
CA GLU A 367 41.34 6.74 5.51
C GLU A 367 39.92 6.42 5.00
N THR A 368 39.67 6.76 3.74
CA THR A 368 38.41 6.45 3.06
C THR A 368 38.62 5.97 1.63
N ARG A 369 37.91 4.92 1.24
CA ARG A 369 37.97 4.29 -0.07
C ARG A 369 36.76 4.68 -0.93
N ALA A 370 36.99 4.90 -2.22
CA ALA A 370 35.91 5.15 -3.17
C ALA A 370 35.04 3.89 -3.37
N ALA A 371 33.72 4.10 -3.46
CA ALA A 371 32.74 3.10 -3.86
C ALA A 371 31.57 3.78 -4.59
N THR A 372 30.66 2.98 -5.14
CA THR A 372 29.45 3.44 -5.82
C THR A 372 28.27 3.25 -4.88
N GLY A 373 27.72 4.34 -4.37
CA GLY A 373 26.42 4.34 -3.70
C GLY A 373 25.31 4.05 -4.71
N PHE A 374 24.25 3.40 -4.27
CA PHE A 374 23.07 3.16 -5.08
C PHE A 374 21.78 3.36 -4.29
N ALA A 375 20.72 3.74 -5.01
CA ALA A 375 19.34 3.66 -4.57
C ALA A 375 18.47 3.12 -5.71
N ALA A 376 17.44 2.35 -5.41
CA ALA A 376 16.49 1.86 -6.42
C ALA A 376 15.12 1.53 -5.81
N PHE A 377 14.07 1.75 -6.58
CA PHE A 377 12.69 1.55 -6.14
C PHE A 377 11.99 0.40 -6.89
N ALA A 378 11.21 -0.36 -6.14
CA ALA A 378 10.40 -1.48 -6.62
C ALA A 378 8.95 -1.29 -6.19
N SER A 379 8.16 -0.62 -7.04
CA SER A 379 6.74 -0.32 -6.84
C SER A 379 5.92 -1.54 -6.41
N ASP A 380 6.04 -2.66 -7.13
CA ASP A 380 5.17 -3.81 -6.91
C ASP A 380 5.74 -4.80 -5.87
N TYR A 381 6.67 -4.37 -5.01
CA TYR A 381 7.29 -5.26 -4.03
C TYR A 381 6.32 -5.64 -2.89
N ALA A 382 6.12 -6.95 -2.70
CA ALA A 382 5.38 -7.54 -1.58
C ALA A 382 3.95 -7.00 -1.35
N GLY A 383 3.34 -6.33 -2.34
CA GLY A 383 2.03 -5.69 -2.19
C GLY A 383 1.97 -4.65 -1.06
N GLY A 384 3.10 -4.00 -0.74
CA GLY A 384 3.20 -3.05 0.38
C GLY A 384 3.20 -3.68 1.77
N ALA A 385 3.43 -4.99 1.88
CA ALA A 385 3.67 -5.67 3.15
C ALA A 385 5.01 -5.23 3.78
N PRO A 386 5.09 -5.06 5.12
CA PRO A 386 6.24 -4.47 5.79
C PRO A 386 7.40 -5.48 5.92
N VAL A 387 8.07 -5.79 4.81
CA VAL A 387 9.25 -6.69 4.78
C VAL A 387 10.47 -5.90 5.26
N LEU A 388 10.90 -6.15 6.50
CA LEU A 388 11.94 -5.35 7.18
C LEU A 388 13.38 -5.83 6.91
N GLN A 389 13.53 -7.01 6.29
CA GLN A 389 14.81 -7.59 5.89
C GLN A 389 14.67 -8.36 4.56
N PRO A 390 14.41 -7.66 3.44
CA PRO A 390 14.31 -8.31 2.14
C PRO A 390 15.65 -8.96 1.76
N ARG A 391 15.58 -10.06 1.00
CA ARG A 391 16.75 -10.72 0.44
C ARG A 391 17.05 -10.12 -0.92
N CYS A 392 18.24 -9.55 -1.06
CA CYS A 392 18.82 -9.17 -2.33
C CYS A 392 19.92 -10.18 -2.70
N GLU A 393 20.14 -10.38 -3.99
CA GLU A 393 21.10 -11.32 -4.55
C GLU A 393 21.85 -10.66 -5.69
N ILE A 394 23.18 -10.70 -5.63
CA ILE A 394 24.07 -10.22 -6.68
C ILE A 394 24.57 -11.44 -7.46
N LYS A 395 24.38 -11.43 -8.77
CA LYS A 395 24.99 -12.40 -9.68
C LYS A 395 26.21 -11.77 -10.33
N LEU A 396 27.29 -12.54 -10.38
CA LEU A 396 28.52 -12.16 -11.08
C LEU A 396 28.62 -12.93 -12.39
N LYS A 397 29.27 -12.33 -13.40
CA LYS A 397 29.54 -12.91 -14.72
C LYS A 397 30.30 -14.25 -14.70
N SER A 398 30.87 -14.63 -13.55
CA SER A 398 31.48 -15.95 -13.28
C SER A 398 30.46 -17.04 -12.90
N GLY A 399 29.15 -16.73 -12.86
CA GLY A 399 28.10 -17.57 -12.28
C GLY A 399 28.06 -17.56 -10.75
N THR A 400 29.00 -16.87 -10.08
CA THR A 400 29.01 -16.76 -8.61
C THR A 400 27.83 -15.92 -8.14
N THR A 401 27.13 -16.40 -7.11
CA THR A 401 25.96 -15.72 -6.53
C THR A 401 26.24 -15.32 -5.08
N LEU A 402 25.97 -14.06 -4.75
CA LEU A 402 26.23 -13.45 -3.46
C LEU A 402 24.91 -12.94 -2.85
N THR A 403 24.67 -13.20 -1.56
CA THR A 403 23.42 -12.77 -0.90
C THR A 403 23.65 -11.55 -0.02
N LEU A 404 22.80 -10.54 -0.15
CA LEU A 404 22.73 -9.36 0.71
C LEU A 404 21.44 -9.36 1.54
N ARG A 405 21.57 -8.92 2.79
CA ARG A 405 20.45 -8.78 3.73
C ARG A 405 20.74 -7.67 4.74
N PRO A 406 19.86 -6.68 4.88
CA PRO A 406 20.10 -5.54 5.74
C PRO A 406 19.83 -5.89 7.21
N ALA A 407 20.24 -5.00 8.11
CA ALA A 407 19.67 -4.92 9.45
C ALA A 407 18.15 -4.68 9.38
N VAL A 408 17.42 -5.02 10.45
CA VAL A 408 15.97 -4.80 10.55
C VAL A 408 15.65 -3.32 10.32
N GLN A 409 14.87 -3.05 9.28
CA GLN A 409 14.48 -1.71 8.87
C GLN A 409 13.28 -1.18 9.68
N PRO A 410 13.07 0.15 9.75
CA PRO A 410 11.88 0.73 10.36
C PRO A 410 10.60 0.35 9.60
N ALA A 411 9.47 0.48 10.28
CA ALA A 411 8.14 0.17 9.75
C ALA A 411 7.16 1.36 9.87
N ASP A 412 7.58 2.43 10.55
CA ASP A 412 6.80 3.64 10.76
C ASP A 412 7.11 4.68 9.67
N ALA A 413 6.06 5.31 9.12
CA ALA A 413 6.18 6.24 8.01
C ALA A 413 7.11 7.43 8.29
N ALA A 414 7.23 7.89 9.54
CA ALA A 414 8.11 9.00 9.92
C ALA A 414 9.60 8.64 9.75
N THR A 415 10.04 7.48 10.26
CA THR A 415 11.43 7.02 10.10
C THR A 415 11.70 6.55 8.67
N ILE A 416 10.71 5.96 7.98
CA ILE A 416 10.84 5.61 6.55
C ILE A 416 11.08 6.88 5.71
N ARG A 417 10.29 7.94 5.92
CA ARG A 417 10.47 9.26 5.28
C ARG A 417 11.86 9.83 5.53
N ALA A 418 12.31 9.84 6.78
CA ALA A 418 13.64 10.34 7.15
C ALA A 418 14.78 9.54 6.48
N ARG A 419 14.69 8.20 6.46
CA ARG A 419 15.66 7.35 5.77
C ARG A 419 15.63 7.49 4.25
N THR A 420 14.46 7.71 3.67
CA THR A 420 14.31 7.97 2.23
C THR A 420 15.00 9.29 1.83
N LEU A 421 14.81 10.36 2.60
CA LEU A 421 15.52 11.63 2.38
C LEU A 421 17.04 11.51 2.54
N ALA A 422 17.50 10.55 3.35
CA ALA A 422 18.93 10.27 3.52
C ALA A 422 19.53 9.39 2.40
N ALA A 423 18.71 8.75 1.57
CA ALA A 423 19.13 7.69 0.64
C ALA A 423 20.09 8.15 -0.47
N ILE A 424 20.00 9.42 -0.89
CA ILE A 424 20.80 9.96 -1.99
C ILE A 424 21.38 11.34 -1.63
N PRO A 425 22.70 11.53 -1.85
CA PRO A 425 23.35 12.74 -2.28
C PRO A 425 22.52 14.01 -2.54
N PRO A 426 22.28 14.99 -1.66
CA PRO A 426 21.66 16.26 -2.04
C PRO A 426 22.41 17.00 -3.16
N GLN A 427 23.72 16.79 -3.29
CA GLN A 427 24.54 17.23 -4.42
C GLN A 427 24.47 16.33 -5.67
N TYR A 428 23.93 15.11 -5.56
CA TYR A 428 23.75 14.15 -6.66
C TYR A 428 22.28 13.98 -7.08
N LEU A 429 21.32 14.55 -6.35
CA LEU A 429 19.90 14.49 -6.70
C LEU A 429 19.62 15.12 -8.07
N THR A 430 18.82 14.39 -8.85
CA THR A 430 18.27 14.81 -10.14
C THR A 430 16.75 14.66 -10.12
N ALA A 431 16.06 15.32 -11.05
CA ALA A 431 14.61 15.17 -11.21
C ALA A 431 14.20 13.71 -11.44
N THR A 432 14.97 12.95 -12.23
CA THR A 432 14.76 11.52 -12.48
C THR A 432 14.93 10.67 -11.22
N MET A 433 15.98 10.92 -10.42
CA MET A 433 16.17 10.21 -9.14
C MET A 433 15.04 10.50 -8.15
N LEU A 434 14.57 11.76 -8.09
CA LEU A 434 13.41 12.12 -7.30
C LEU A 434 12.17 11.38 -7.79
N GLU A 435 11.84 11.49 -9.08
CA GLU A 435 10.62 10.94 -9.68
C GLU A 435 10.53 9.41 -9.63
N GLU A 436 11.59 8.71 -10.04
CA GLU A 436 11.58 7.25 -10.18
C GLU A 436 11.88 6.51 -8.88
N THR A 437 12.54 7.15 -7.90
CA THR A 437 13.09 6.47 -6.72
C THR A 437 12.57 6.99 -5.38
N LEU A 438 12.56 8.30 -5.14
CA LEU A 438 12.23 8.84 -3.80
C LEU A 438 10.77 9.30 -3.68
N ALA A 439 10.22 9.96 -4.70
CA ALA A 439 8.89 10.56 -4.66
C ALA A 439 7.75 9.57 -4.38
N PRO A 440 7.70 8.34 -4.98
CA PRO A 440 6.59 7.42 -4.75
C PRO A 440 6.50 6.97 -3.29
N ILE A 441 7.64 6.67 -2.66
CA ILE A 441 7.69 6.22 -1.27
C ILE A 441 7.50 7.40 -0.29
N LEU A 442 8.00 8.61 -0.61
CA LEU A 442 7.74 9.82 0.18
C LEU A 442 6.25 10.21 0.18
N ALA A 443 5.59 10.20 -0.97
CA ALA A 443 4.16 10.50 -1.10
C ALA A 443 3.33 9.55 -0.23
N ALA A 444 3.56 8.23 -0.35
CA ALA A 444 2.90 7.24 0.50
C ALA A 444 3.20 7.43 2.01
N CYS A 445 4.39 7.91 2.40
CA CYS A 445 4.64 8.26 3.80
C CYS A 445 3.81 9.46 4.26
N GLN A 446 3.67 10.50 3.42
CA GLN A 446 2.88 11.70 3.76
C GLN A 446 1.39 11.37 3.86
N ASP A 447 0.87 10.52 2.98
CA ASP A 447 -0.50 10.01 3.09
C ASP A 447 -0.69 9.21 4.38
N GLU A 448 0.16 8.20 4.65
CA GLU A 448 0.10 7.37 5.86
C GLU A 448 0.20 8.23 7.14
N LEU A 449 1.00 9.30 7.12
CA LEU A 449 1.13 10.28 8.22
C LEU A 449 -0.05 11.27 8.33
N SER A 450 -0.89 11.35 7.32
CA SER A 450 -2.11 12.17 7.32
C SER A 450 -3.33 11.33 7.72
N GLU A 451 -3.48 10.14 7.15
CA GLU A 451 -4.53 9.16 7.47
C GLU A 451 -4.48 8.69 8.93
N SER A 452 -3.29 8.34 9.44
CA SER A 452 -3.12 7.81 10.81
C SER A 452 -2.95 8.90 11.89
N ARG A 453 -3.36 10.14 11.62
CA ARG A 453 -3.07 11.29 12.51
C ARG A 453 -3.90 11.23 13.79
N PRO A 454 -3.27 11.13 14.98
CA PRO A 454 -4.02 11.23 16.23
C PRO A 454 -4.46 12.67 16.48
N GLU A 455 -5.63 12.83 17.11
CA GLU A 455 -6.11 14.15 17.54
C GLU A 455 -5.10 14.82 18.50
N PRO A 456 -4.83 16.14 18.34
CA PRO A 456 -3.93 16.87 19.21
C PRO A 456 -4.55 17.11 20.58
N THR A 457 -3.72 17.25 21.61
CA THR A 457 -4.14 17.77 22.91
C THR A 457 -4.29 19.29 22.84
N VAL A 458 -5.35 19.82 23.46
CA VAL A 458 -5.58 21.26 23.55
C VAL A 458 -5.50 21.69 25.02
N LYS A 459 -4.71 22.73 25.30
CA LYS A 459 -4.64 23.42 26.60
C LYS A 459 -4.96 24.89 26.40
N GLU A 460 -5.79 25.45 27.27
CA GLU A 460 -6.12 26.88 27.26
C GLU A 460 -5.50 27.57 28.49
N PHE A 461 -5.02 28.79 28.28
CA PHE A 461 -4.45 29.66 29.31
C PHE A 461 -5.24 30.96 29.30
N GLY A 462 -5.92 31.29 30.40
CA GLY A 462 -6.86 32.42 30.48
C GLY A 462 -8.22 32.13 29.86
N GLN A 463 -9.10 33.15 29.88
CA GLN A 463 -10.44 33.06 29.30
C GLN A 463 -10.39 33.29 27.79
N THR A 464 -11.04 32.42 27.02
CA THR A 464 -11.01 32.47 25.56
C THR A 464 -12.09 33.34 24.93
N TRP A 465 -11.74 33.97 23.80
CA TRP A 465 -12.65 34.80 23.01
C TRP A 465 -13.75 33.96 22.36
N GLY A 466 -15.01 34.39 22.51
CA GLY A 466 -16.15 33.75 21.86
C GLY A 466 -16.19 33.96 20.34
N ARG A 467 -15.74 35.13 19.87
CA ARG A 467 -15.64 35.53 18.45
C ARG A 467 -14.51 36.57 18.26
N PRO A 468 -13.24 36.17 18.17
CA PRO A 468 -12.17 37.10 17.81
C PRO A 468 -12.30 37.50 16.33
N LYS A 469 -11.75 38.64 15.93
CA LYS A 469 -11.64 39.03 14.51
C LYS A 469 -10.56 38.24 13.79
N ALA A 470 -9.51 37.84 14.52
CA ALA A 470 -8.39 37.09 13.98
C ALA A 470 -7.93 35.95 14.89
N SER A 471 -7.42 34.89 14.30
CA SER A 471 -6.66 33.85 15.01
C SER A 471 -5.23 33.83 14.48
N VAL A 472 -4.26 34.02 15.37
CA VAL A 472 -2.83 33.94 15.05
C VAL A 472 -2.37 32.52 15.37
N VAL A 473 -1.95 31.78 14.35
CA VAL A 473 -1.52 30.38 14.45
C VAL A 473 -0.02 30.30 14.23
N ILE A 474 0.69 29.75 15.23
CA ILE A 474 2.16 29.75 15.28
C ILE A 474 2.69 28.33 15.54
N PRO A 475 3.30 27.67 14.54
CA PRO A 475 3.91 26.36 14.73
C PRO A 475 5.23 26.45 15.49
N LEU A 476 5.45 25.48 16.39
CA LEU A 476 6.59 25.35 17.29
C LEU A 476 7.28 24.00 17.09
N TYR A 477 8.55 24.04 16.74
CA TYR A 477 9.42 22.85 16.68
C TYR A 477 10.75 23.14 17.38
N ARG A 478 10.97 22.50 18.55
CA ARG A 478 12.25 22.45 19.31
C ARG A 478 12.90 23.78 19.75
N VAL A 479 12.39 24.94 19.35
CA VAL A 479 12.96 26.25 19.64
C VAL A 479 11.86 27.17 20.17
N TYR A 480 11.98 27.55 21.45
CA TYR A 480 10.90 28.23 22.19
C TYR A 480 11.34 29.57 22.82
N ASP A 481 12.61 29.95 22.69
CA ASP A 481 13.16 31.14 23.34
C ASP A 481 12.45 32.43 22.92
N PHE A 482 12.04 32.50 21.64
CA PHE A 482 11.35 33.63 21.05
C PHE A 482 9.94 33.88 21.60
N LEU A 483 9.26 32.88 22.19
CA LEU A 483 7.90 33.03 22.75
C LEU A 483 7.84 34.15 23.79
N ARG A 484 8.91 34.36 24.57
CA ARG A 484 8.97 35.41 25.59
C ARG A 484 8.86 36.80 24.97
N VAL A 485 9.58 37.03 23.87
CA VAL A 485 9.59 38.31 23.14
C VAL A 485 8.29 38.48 22.34
N GLN A 486 7.83 37.40 21.70
CA GLN A 486 6.64 37.41 20.87
C GLN A 486 5.36 37.65 21.68
N VAL A 487 5.18 36.96 22.81
CA VAL A 487 4.03 37.19 23.71
C VAL A 487 4.09 38.59 24.33
N ALA A 488 5.26 39.09 24.71
CA ALA A 488 5.41 40.46 25.21
C ALA A 488 5.01 41.50 24.15
N ALA A 489 5.42 41.32 22.90
CA ALA A 489 5.06 42.21 21.79
C ALA A 489 3.56 42.18 21.48
N PHE A 490 2.93 40.99 21.49
CA PHE A 490 1.49 40.85 21.25
C PHE A 490 0.63 41.36 22.42
N ALA A 491 1.05 41.14 23.67
CA ALA A 491 0.38 41.69 24.85
C ALA A 491 0.51 43.22 24.95
N GLY A 492 1.57 43.79 24.35
CA GLY A 492 1.78 45.23 24.25
C GLY A 492 0.94 45.93 23.17
N ASP A 493 0.23 45.19 22.31
CA ASP A 493 -0.59 45.72 21.21
C ASP A 493 -2.09 45.73 21.59
N PRO A 494 -2.70 46.89 21.90
CA PRO A 494 -4.09 46.96 22.35
C PRO A 494 -5.08 46.37 21.35
N TRP A 495 -4.84 46.53 20.05
CA TRP A 495 -5.73 45.96 19.04
C TRP A 495 -5.66 44.44 19.07
N PHE A 496 -4.45 43.87 19.20
CA PHE A 496 -4.27 42.42 19.31
C PHE A 496 -5.01 41.89 20.53
N VAL A 497 -4.76 42.48 21.70
CA VAL A 497 -5.36 42.07 22.98
C VAL A 497 -6.90 42.07 22.91
N GLU A 498 -7.52 43.05 22.27
CA GLU A 498 -8.98 43.16 22.18
C GLU A 498 -9.62 42.32 21.06
N ASN A 499 -8.88 41.95 20.00
CA ASN A 499 -9.48 41.45 18.76
C ASN A 499 -8.93 40.11 18.26
N ALA A 500 -7.82 39.60 18.81
CA ALA A 500 -7.16 38.39 18.33
C ALA A 500 -7.06 37.28 19.41
N GLU A 501 -7.10 36.02 18.97
CA GLU A 501 -6.65 34.89 19.79
C GLU A 501 -5.28 34.37 19.31
N LEU A 502 -4.46 33.88 20.25
CA LEU A 502 -3.13 33.33 19.98
C LEU A 502 -3.12 31.81 20.18
N ILE A 503 -2.75 31.08 19.13
CA ILE A 503 -2.73 29.62 19.06
C ILE A 503 -1.32 29.15 18.73
N TYR A 504 -0.61 28.60 19.71
CA TYR A 504 0.64 27.90 19.50
C TYR A 504 0.37 26.44 19.15
N VAL A 505 1.03 25.92 18.12
CA VAL A 505 0.93 24.50 17.72
C VAL A 505 2.27 23.82 17.92
N LEU A 506 2.34 22.86 18.84
CA LEU A 506 3.57 22.12 19.11
C LEU A 506 3.57 20.79 18.38
N ASP A 507 4.54 20.58 17.49
CA ASP A 507 4.70 19.31 16.75
C ASP A 507 5.79 18.38 17.31
N SER A 508 6.44 18.82 18.40
CA SER A 508 7.42 18.07 19.20
C SER A 508 6.79 17.68 20.56
N PRO A 509 5.95 16.62 20.60
CA PRO A 509 5.21 16.21 21.81
C PRO A 509 6.11 15.94 23.02
N GLU A 510 7.38 15.57 22.78
CA GLU A 510 8.38 15.36 23.83
C GLU A 510 8.57 16.60 24.74
N HIS A 511 8.26 17.81 24.25
CA HIS A 511 8.41 19.06 24.99
C HIS A 511 7.05 19.66 25.46
N GLU A 512 5.93 18.91 25.39
CA GLU A 512 4.58 19.42 25.72
C GLU A 512 4.48 19.98 27.15
N ALA A 513 5.15 19.36 28.12
CA ALA A 513 5.13 19.79 29.52
C ALA A 513 5.89 21.11 29.73
N GLU A 514 7.06 21.25 29.11
CA GLU A 514 7.91 22.44 29.20
C GLU A 514 7.22 23.65 28.55
N VAL A 515 6.73 23.50 27.31
CA VAL A 515 6.04 24.57 26.58
C VAL A 515 4.75 24.98 27.29
N ALA A 516 3.99 24.02 27.84
CA ALA A 516 2.79 24.35 28.62
C ALA A 516 3.12 25.11 29.92
N HIS A 517 4.22 24.80 30.59
CA HIS A 517 4.67 25.53 31.77
C HIS A 517 5.11 26.97 31.41
N LEU A 518 5.88 27.12 30.33
CA LEU A 518 6.31 28.43 29.81
C LEU A 518 5.11 29.31 29.44
N LEU A 519 4.13 28.79 28.70
CA LEU A 519 2.93 29.53 28.31
C LEU A 519 2.06 29.89 29.52
N GLY A 520 1.97 29.02 30.54
CA GLY A 520 1.31 29.35 31.80
C GLY A 520 1.98 30.51 32.55
N GLY A 521 3.31 30.51 32.63
CA GLY A 521 4.08 31.62 33.22
C GLY A 521 3.94 32.93 32.44
N LEU A 522 3.97 32.87 31.10
CA LEU A 522 3.77 34.03 30.24
C LEU A 522 2.34 34.60 30.34
N HIS A 523 1.33 33.73 30.45
CA HIS A 523 -0.05 34.18 30.70
C HIS A 523 -0.18 34.92 32.04
N LEU A 524 0.43 34.41 33.12
CA LEU A 524 0.43 35.07 34.43
C LEU A 524 1.18 36.42 34.41
N ALA A 525 2.23 36.55 33.60
CA ALA A 525 3.03 37.77 33.51
C ALA A 525 2.38 38.87 32.65
N TYR A 526 1.70 38.50 31.56
CA TYR A 526 1.20 39.44 30.55
C TYR A 526 -0.34 39.49 30.42
N GLY A 527 -1.07 38.60 31.07
CA GLY A 527 -2.54 38.50 31.00
C GLY A 527 -3.11 37.99 29.66
N LEU A 528 -2.29 37.89 28.61
CA LEU A 528 -2.72 37.50 27.26
C LEU A 528 -3.28 36.06 27.23
N PRO A 529 -4.53 35.82 26.80
CA PRO A 529 -5.06 34.46 26.66
C PRO A 529 -4.41 33.71 25.50
N MET A 530 -4.12 32.42 25.70
CA MET A 530 -3.39 31.58 24.73
C MET A 530 -3.96 30.17 24.66
N ARG A 531 -3.82 29.53 23.50
CA ARG A 531 -4.11 28.10 23.30
C ARG A 531 -2.84 27.37 22.86
N LEU A 532 -2.57 26.21 23.45
CA LEU A 532 -1.55 25.27 22.99
C LEU A 532 -2.24 24.05 22.36
N VAL A 533 -1.94 23.78 21.11
CA VAL A 533 -2.39 22.60 20.34
C VAL A 533 -1.18 21.69 20.16
N ALA A 534 -1.05 20.65 20.97
CA ALA A 534 0.08 19.72 20.93
C ALA A 534 -0.25 18.48 20.09
N MET A 535 0.42 18.35 18.95
CA MET A 535 0.31 17.18 18.07
C MET A 535 1.02 15.98 18.68
N ARG A 536 0.53 14.76 18.39
CA ARG A 536 1.12 13.52 18.91
C ARG A 536 2.38 13.03 18.16
N ARG A 537 2.79 13.74 17.10
CA ARG A 537 4.02 13.51 16.32
C ARG A 537 4.33 14.72 15.45
N ASN A 538 5.58 14.87 15.03
CA ASN A 538 5.99 15.85 14.03
C ASN A 538 5.30 15.56 12.68
N GLY A 539 4.43 16.47 12.25
CA GLY A 539 3.77 16.41 10.95
C GLY A 539 4.43 17.28 9.88
N GLY A 540 5.35 18.17 10.25
CA GLY A 540 5.83 19.26 9.42
C GLY A 540 4.94 20.49 9.47
N PHE A 541 5.41 21.59 8.88
CA PHE A 541 4.81 22.93 8.95
C PHE A 541 3.35 22.95 8.50
N SER A 542 3.04 22.41 7.31
CA SER A 542 1.67 22.33 6.78
C SER A 542 0.69 21.69 7.76
N ALA A 543 1.06 20.53 8.32
CA ALA A 543 0.21 19.77 9.23
C ALA A 543 0.03 20.48 10.59
N ALA A 544 1.06 21.17 11.08
CA ALA A 544 0.98 21.98 12.30
C ALA A 544 0.08 23.20 12.09
N CYS A 545 0.30 23.98 11.02
CA CYS A 545 -0.56 25.11 10.68
C CYS A 545 -2.03 24.67 10.49
N ASN A 546 -2.28 23.61 9.74
CA ASN A 546 -3.63 23.05 9.56
C ASN A 546 -4.24 22.53 10.88
N ALA A 547 -3.44 22.00 11.82
CA ALA A 547 -3.93 21.60 13.14
C ALA A 547 -4.35 22.81 14.00
N GLY A 548 -3.60 23.92 13.92
CA GLY A 548 -3.96 25.16 14.60
C GLY A 548 -5.18 25.86 14.00
N THR A 549 -5.29 25.94 12.67
CA THR A 549 -6.44 26.57 12.00
C THR A 549 -7.75 25.81 12.20
N ARG A 550 -7.71 24.48 12.34
CA ARG A 550 -8.88 23.70 12.79
C ARG A 550 -9.38 24.09 14.18
N GLN A 551 -8.52 24.66 15.03
CA GLN A 551 -8.87 25.18 16.37
C GLN A 551 -9.12 26.70 16.38
N ALA A 552 -9.02 27.37 15.23
CA ALA A 552 -9.17 28.82 15.09
C ALA A 552 -10.63 29.25 14.91
N ARG A 553 -11.03 30.29 15.66
CA ARG A 553 -12.39 30.87 15.72
C ARG A 553 -12.53 32.20 15.00
N GLY A 554 -11.42 32.84 14.59
CA GLY A 554 -11.40 34.18 14.00
C GLY A 554 -11.78 34.23 12.52
N GLU A 555 -12.30 35.37 12.07
CA GLU A 555 -12.71 35.58 10.68
C GLU A 555 -11.50 35.67 9.73
N ALA A 556 -10.38 36.23 10.20
CA ALA A 556 -9.08 36.16 9.54
C ALA A 556 -8.13 35.16 10.24
N LEU A 557 -7.31 34.49 9.45
CA LEU A 557 -6.18 33.68 9.92
C LEU A 557 -4.88 34.44 9.65
N ALA A 558 -4.02 34.53 10.65
CA ALA A 558 -2.64 34.96 10.50
C ALA A 558 -1.73 33.77 10.83
N LEU A 559 -1.04 33.27 9.82
CA LEU A 559 -0.13 32.12 9.92
C LEU A 559 1.27 32.71 10.03
N VAL A 560 1.92 32.55 11.18
CA VAL A 560 3.11 33.34 11.58
C VAL A 560 4.17 32.42 12.20
N ASN A 561 5.45 32.61 11.86
CA ASN A 561 6.54 31.87 12.49
C ASN A 561 6.77 32.28 13.96
N SER A 562 7.37 31.38 14.74
CA SER A 562 7.68 31.60 16.16
C SER A 562 8.81 32.61 16.43
N ASP A 563 9.64 32.87 15.42
CA ASP A 563 10.74 33.85 15.42
C ASP A 563 10.39 35.14 14.66
N VAL A 564 9.09 35.40 14.41
CA VAL A 564 8.58 36.64 13.82
C VAL A 564 7.99 37.58 14.88
N ILE A 565 8.51 38.81 14.92
CA ILE A 565 8.20 39.85 15.91
C ILE A 565 7.77 41.14 15.20
N PRO A 566 6.64 41.78 15.53
CA PRO A 566 6.22 43.02 14.89
C PRO A 566 7.13 44.20 15.26
N SER A 567 7.42 45.08 14.29
CA SER A 567 8.18 46.32 14.56
C SER A 567 7.36 47.39 15.31
N ARG A 568 6.03 47.30 15.27
CA ARG A 568 5.09 48.24 15.88
C ARG A 568 3.71 47.61 16.13
N ASN A 569 2.97 48.19 17.07
CA ASN A 569 1.58 47.85 17.36
C ASN A 569 0.65 48.14 16.16
N GLY A 570 -0.52 47.50 16.12
CA GLY A 570 -1.51 47.62 15.05
C GLY A 570 -1.15 46.84 13.78
N TRP A 571 -0.07 46.04 13.79
CA TRP A 571 0.42 45.31 12.62
C TRP A 571 -0.63 44.36 12.03
N LEU A 572 -1.34 43.61 12.88
CA LEU A 572 -2.34 42.63 12.46
C LEU A 572 -3.60 43.32 11.93
N ALA A 573 -4.01 44.41 12.57
CA ALA A 573 -5.11 45.26 12.09
C ALA A 573 -4.83 45.80 10.69
N ALA A 574 -3.61 46.30 10.46
CA ALA A 574 -3.18 46.86 9.19
C ALA A 574 -3.21 45.81 8.07
N LEU A 575 -2.73 44.58 8.33
CA LEU A 575 -2.76 43.49 7.33
C LEU A 575 -4.19 43.00 7.04
N ILE A 576 -5.03 42.85 8.06
CA ILE A 576 -6.43 42.42 7.89
C ILE A 576 -7.24 43.45 7.10
N ALA A 577 -7.01 44.75 7.33
CA ALA A 577 -7.67 45.82 6.59
C ALA A 577 -7.37 45.82 5.08
N LYS A 578 -6.36 45.08 4.62
CA LYS A 578 -6.04 44.89 3.18
C LYS A 578 -6.75 43.69 2.54
N LEU A 579 -7.39 42.81 3.32
CA LEU A 579 -8.23 41.74 2.79
C LEU A 579 -9.51 42.33 2.22
N ASP A 580 -9.67 42.29 0.89
CA ASP A 580 -10.80 42.88 0.18
C ASP A 580 -11.29 41.96 -0.94
N ARG A 581 -12.48 41.38 -0.75
CA ARG A 581 -13.13 40.49 -1.74
C ARG A 581 -13.53 41.22 -3.03
N ARG A 582 -13.84 42.52 -2.99
CA ARG A 582 -14.20 43.34 -4.17
C ARG A 582 -12.97 43.59 -5.04
N ARG A 583 -11.83 43.92 -4.43
CA ARG A 583 -10.51 44.02 -5.09
C ARG A 583 -9.83 42.66 -5.32
N LYS A 584 -10.52 41.56 -4.97
CA LYS A 584 -10.04 40.17 -5.06
C LYS A 584 -8.71 39.92 -4.32
N VAL A 585 -8.41 40.63 -3.25
CA VAL A 585 -7.24 40.35 -2.40
C VAL A 585 -7.57 39.17 -1.48
N GLY A 586 -7.01 38.00 -1.78
CA GLY A 586 -7.25 36.76 -1.03
C GLY A 586 -6.30 36.56 0.15
N ALA A 587 -5.04 36.97 0.00
CA ALA A 587 -4.06 36.92 1.07
C ALA A 587 -3.07 38.10 1.02
N VAL A 588 -2.51 38.45 2.17
CA VAL A 588 -1.61 39.60 2.37
C VAL A 588 -0.36 39.16 3.12
N GLY A 589 0.81 39.62 2.67
CA GLY A 589 2.09 39.43 3.37
C GLY A 589 2.76 40.77 3.71
N PRO A 590 3.38 40.91 4.89
CA PRO A 590 4.08 42.12 5.31
C PRO A 590 5.47 42.24 4.69
N LYS A 591 6.15 43.36 4.97
CA LYS A 591 7.61 43.46 4.86
C LYS A 591 8.27 42.66 5.98
N LEU A 592 9.20 41.77 5.64
CA LEU A 592 10.04 41.09 6.63
C LEU A 592 11.47 41.62 6.58
N LEU A 593 12.01 41.88 7.77
CA LEU A 593 13.36 42.36 8.00
C LEU A 593 14.19 41.29 8.72
N TYR A 594 15.48 41.24 8.38
CA TYR A 594 16.48 40.59 9.22
C TYR A 594 16.75 41.42 10.49
N ASP A 595 17.45 40.83 11.45
CA ASP A 595 17.84 41.46 12.71
C ASP A 595 18.74 42.70 12.53
N ASP A 596 19.53 42.73 11.45
CA ASP A 596 20.31 43.89 11.01
C ASP A 596 19.48 45.01 10.33
N GLY A 597 18.18 44.81 10.15
CA GLY A 597 17.28 45.77 9.47
C GLY A 597 17.34 45.75 7.94
N SER A 598 18.07 44.82 7.32
CA SER A 598 18.01 44.54 5.88
C SER A 598 16.73 43.78 5.51
N LEU A 599 16.31 43.86 4.25
CA LEU A 599 15.11 43.20 3.75
C LEU A 599 15.34 41.70 3.61
N GLN A 600 14.48 40.91 4.26
CA GLN A 600 14.34 39.48 4.00
C GLN A 600 13.25 39.21 2.95
N HIS A 601 12.14 39.96 3.00
CA HIS A 601 10.98 39.72 2.15
C HIS A 601 10.24 41.01 1.78
N ALA A 602 9.96 41.17 0.49
CA ALA A 602 9.06 42.20 -0.04
C ALA A 602 8.08 41.60 -1.08
N GLY A 603 7.58 40.38 -0.83
CA GLY A 603 6.88 39.52 -1.80
C GLY A 603 7.78 38.44 -2.41
N LEU A 604 7.17 37.35 -2.89
CA LEU A 604 7.82 36.27 -3.65
C LEU A 604 7.66 36.46 -5.16
N TYR A 605 8.64 35.97 -5.91
CA TYR A 605 8.54 35.63 -7.33
C TYR A 605 9.15 34.27 -7.60
N PHE A 606 8.81 33.66 -8.73
CA PHE A 606 9.30 32.35 -9.14
C PHE A 606 10.32 32.49 -10.25
N LYS A 607 11.38 31.68 -10.23
CA LYS A 607 12.35 31.60 -11.33
C LYS A 607 12.82 30.17 -11.52
N ARG A 608 12.97 29.73 -12.77
CA ARG A 608 13.60 28.44 -13.09
C ARG A 608 15.11 28.49 -12.84
N ASP A 609 15.65 27.44 -12.24
CA ASP A 609 17.08 27.18 -12.20
C ASP A 609 17.59 26.61 -13.55
N SER A 610 18.88 26.27 -13.64
CA SER A 610 19.47 25.66 -14.85
C SER A 610 18.99 24.24 -15.14
N LYS A 611 18.26 23.60 -14.21
CA LYS A 611 17.63 22.29 -14.36
C LYS A 611 16.13 22.40 -14.72
N GLY A 612 15.60 23.61 -14.83
CA GLY A 612 14.18 23.88 -15.13
C GLY A 612 13.24 23.82 -13.91
N VAL A 613 13.77 23.72 -12.69
CA VAL A 613 13.00 23.65 -11.45
C VAL A 613 12.62 25.06 -10.99
N TRP A 614 11.35 25.28 -10.64
CA TRP A 614 10.88 26.56 -10.09
C TRP A 614 11.34 26.75 -8.65
N LEU A 615 12.14 27.79 -8.41
CA LEU A 615 12.59 28.21 -7.10
C LEU A 615 11.82 29.44 -6.62
N ASN A 616 11.57 29.51 -5.31
CA ASN A 616 10.99 30.67 -4.66
C ASN A 616 12.08 31.72 -4.38
N HIS A 617 11.91 32.93 -4.90
CA HIS A 617 12.81 34.06 -4.67
C HIS A 617 12.07 35.23 -4.01
N HIS A 618 12.79 36.00 -3.20
CA HIS A 618 12.24 37.14 -2.47
C HIS A 618 12.64 38.44 -3.17
N TYR A 619 11.69 39.32 -3.46
CA TYR A 619 12.00 40.64 -4.02
C TYR A 619 12.89 41.44 -3.05
N PHE A 620 13.93 42.07 -3.62
CA PHE A 620 14.83 43.01 -2.94
C PHE A 620 15.55 42.47 -1.67
N LYS A 621 15.69 41.14 -1.54
CA LYS A 621 16.38 40.50 -0.42
C LYS A 621 17.83 41.02 -0.29
N GLY A 622 18.22 41.40 0.93
CA GLY A 622 19.53 41.97 1.26
C GLY A 622 19.66 43.49 1.04
N MET A 623 18.67 44.16 0.44
CA MET A 623 18.66 45.64 0.36
C MET A 623 18.25 46.26 1.71
N PRO A 624 18.62 47.52 2.00
CA PRO A 624 18.16 48.22 3.22
C PRO A 624 16.63 48.33 3.28
N SER A 625 16.04 48.32 4.48
CA SER A 625 14.59 48.51 4.70
C SER A 625 14.01 49.79 4.08
N SER A 626 14.84 50.85 3.94
CA SER A 626 14.51 52.12 3.30
C SER A 626 14.54 52.10 1.76
N TYR A 627 14.90 50.98 1.13
CA TYR A 627 14.98 50.86 -0.33
C TYR A 627 13.61 51.15 -0.97
N ALA A 628 13.52 52.25 -1.74
CA ALA A 628 12.24 52.81 -2.16
C ALA A 628 11.30 51.83 -2.90
N PRO A 629 11.76 51.00 -3.87
CA PRO A 629 10.90 49.99 -4.51
C PRO A 629 10.31 48.94 -3.57
N ALA A 630 10.97 48.63 -2.45
CA ALA A 630 10.44 47.72 -1.43
C ALA A 630 9.41 48.40 -0.50
N ASN A 631 9.23 49.71 -0.60
CA ASN A 631 8.29 50.50 0.18
C ASN A 631 6.97 50.80 -0.58
N ILE A 632 6.76 50.16 -1.74
CA ILE A 632 5.55 50.30 -2.57
C ILE A 632 4.64 49.08 -2.40
N GLU A 633 3.37 49.33 -2.03
CA GLU A 633 2.31 48.32 -1.98
C GLU A 633 1.99 47.85 -3.39
N ARG A 634 1.96 46.53 -3.60
CA ARG A 634 1.73 45.96 -4.94
C ARG A 634 1.21 44.53 -4.89
N PRO A 635 0.48 44.07 -5.91
CA PRO A 635 0.26 42.65 -6.12
C PRO A 635 1.60 41.93 -6.36
N VAL A 636 1.73 40.72 -5.86
CA VAL A 636 2.95 39.89 -5.99
C VAL A 636 2.59 38.43 -6.31
N PRO A 637 3.40 37.65 -7.05
CA PRO A 637 3.14 36.24 -7.32
C PRO A 637 2.78 35.41 -6.07
N GLY A 638 3.50 35.60 -4.96
CA GLY A 638 3.16 35.03 -3.66
C GLY A 638 3.78 35.81 -2.49
N VAL A 639 3.57 35.33 -1.27
CA VAL A 639 4.22 35.80 -0.03
C VAL A 639 4.68 34.58 0.78
N THR A 640 5.60 34.77 1.71
CA THR A 640 6.17 33.65 2.48
C THR A 640 5.34 33.26 3.71
N GLY A 641 5.38 31.99 4.09
CA GLY A 641 4.68 31.42 5.24
C GLY A 641 5.15 31.96 6.59
N ALA A 642 6.27 32.69 6.65
CA ALA A 642 6.73 33.35 7.87
C ALA A 642 5.71 34.40 8.40
N CYS A 643 4.94 35.03 7.51
CA CYS A 643 3.70 35.72 7.88
C CYS A 643 2.77 35.85 6.66
N ILE A 644 1.65 35.13 6.67
CA ILE A 644 0.57 35.29 5.69
C ILE A 644 -0.78 35.48 6.40
N VAL A 645 -1.52 36.49 5.98
CA VAL A 645 -2.85 36.82 6.48
C VAL A 645 -3.89 36.52 5.40
N ILE A 646 -4.91 35.73 5.73
CA ILE A 646 -5.91 35.19 4.78
C ILE A 646 -7.28 35.11 5.45
N ALA A 647 -8.37 35.31 4.69
CA ALA A 647 -9.73 35.10 5.20
C ALA A 647 -9.98 33.61 5.52
N ARG A 648 -10.56 33.30 6.68
CA ARG A 648 -10.76 31.91 7.15
C ARG A 648 -11.61 31.10 6.18
N GLU A 649 -12.68 31.67 5.60
CA GLU A 649 -13.50 30.91 4.65
C GLU A 649 -12.74 30.56 3.37
N LEU A 650 -11.83 31.43 2.91
CA LEU A 650 -11.00 31.14 1.73
C LEU A 650 -9.97 30.06 2.05
N PHE A 651 -9.32 30.11 3.22
CA PHE A 651 -8.39 29.06 3.64
C PHE A 651 -9.09 27.68 3.73
N ASP A 652 -10.27 27.64 4.34
CA ASP A 652 -11.10 26.42 4.43
C ASP A 652 -11.54 25.91 3.04
N GLU A 653 -11.96 26.82 2.13
CA GLU A 653 -12.37 26.49 0.75
C GLU A 653 -11.22 25.89 -0.07
N LEU A 654 -9.98 26.36 0.14
CA LEU A 654 -8.78 25.86 -0.52
C LEU A 654 -8.24 24.55 0.09
N GLY A 655 -8.81 24.08 1.20
CA GLY A 655 -8.33 22.91 1.94
C GLY A 655 -7.07 23.16 2.78
N GLY A 656 -6.72 24.43 3.02
CA GLY A 656 -5.54 24.84 3.78
C GLY A 656 -4.20 24.56 3.11
N PHE A 657 -3.14 24.41 3.92
CA PHE A 657 -1.81 24.05 3.43
C PHE A 657 -1.79 22.62 2.90
N ASP A 658 -0.99 22.38 1.86
CA ASP A 658 -0.80 21.03 1.36
C ASP A 658 0.15 20.22 2.22
N GLU A 659 -0.30 19.06 2.69
CA GLU A 659 0.47 18.20 3.59
C GLU A 659 1.36 17.19 2.83
N SER A 660 1.34 17.18 1.48
CA SER A 660 2.28 16.39 0.68
C SER A 660 3.71 16.94 0.68
N TYR A 661 3.90 18.25 0.96
CA TYR A 661 5.23 18.82 1.14
C TYR A 661 5.91 18.24 2.38
N VAL A 662 7.14 17.78 2.21
CA VAL A 662 7.86 17.04 3.25
C VAL A 662 8.54 18.00 4.21
N ILE A 663 8.10 18.00 5.47
CA ILE A 663 8.62 18.79 6.61
C ILE A 663 8.33 20.30 6.49
N GLY A 664 8.68 20.94 5.38
CA GLY A 664 8.44 22.35 5.08
C GLY A 664 9.23 22.80 3.84
N ASP A 665 9.14 24.09 3.52
CA ASP A 665 9.50 24.71 2.22
C ASP A 665 8.50 24.36 1.10
N TYR A 666 8.06 25.41 0.38
CA TYR A 666 7.13 25.42 -0.77
C TYR A 666 5.63 25.26 -0.49
N GLU A 667 5.21 24.96 0.75
CA GLU A 667 3.79 24.96 1.12
C GLU A 667 3.15 26.36 1.09
N ASP A 668 3.94 27.42 1.32
CA ASP A 668 3.50 28.82 1.28
C ASP A 668 3.23 29.30 -0.14
N SER A 669 4.09 28.95 -1.10
CA SER A 669 3.88 29.17 -2.51
C SER A 669 2.74 28.32 -3.07
N ASP A 670 2.57 27.06 -2.67
CA ASP A 670 1.41 26.24 -3.06
C ASP A 670 0.09 26.87 -2.57
N LEU A 671 0.03 27.37 -1.34
CA LEU A 671 -1.14 28.11 -0.84
C LEU A 671 -1.39 29.40 -1.65
N CYS A 672 -0.36 30.17 -1.98
CA CYS A 672 -0.50 31.34 -2.85
C CYS A 672 -1.02 30.97 -4.26
N LEU A 673 -0.55 29.86 -4.83
CA LEU A 673 -0.99 29.36 -6.13
C LEU A 673 -2.44 28.83 -6.08
N LYS A 674 -2.85 28.20 -4.97
CA LYS A 674 -4.24 27.83 -4.68
C LYS A 674 -5.17 29.05 -4.62
N VAL A 675 -4.79 30.08 -3.86
CA VAL A 675 -5.53 31.38 -3.81
C VAL A 675 -5.69 31.98 -5.21
N ARG A 676 -4.62 31.95 -6.01
CA ARG A 676 -4.65 32.40 -7.42
C ARG A 676 -5.54 31.56 -8.31
N ARG A 677 -5.54 30.24 -8.16
CA ARG A 677 -6.43 29.33 -8.90
C ARG A 677 -7.91 29.56 -8.56
N ALA A 678 -8.22 30.01 -7.34
CA ALA A 678 -9.56 30.46 -6.94
C ALA A 678 -9.93 31.88 -7.43
N GLY A 679 -9.06 32.54 -8.21
CA GLY A 679 -9.33 33.85 -8.82
C GLY A 679 -9.00 35.05 -7.94
N PHE A 680 -8.27 34.86 -6.83
CA PHE A 680 -7.83 35.93 -5.93
C PHE A 680 -6.35 36.27 -6.11
N GLY A 681 -5.98 37.53 -5.90
CA GLY A 681 -4.60 38.00 -5.87
C GLY A 681 -3.96 37.93 -4.48
N ILE A 682 -2.63 38.03 -4.47
CA ILE A 682 -1.81 38.16 -3.26
C ILE A 682 -1.26 39.59 -3.21
N LEU A 683 -1.37 40.27 -2.07
CA LEU A 683 -0.88 41.64 -1.87
C LEU A 683 0.34 41.67 -0.95
N TYR A 684 1.33 42.47 -1.30
CA TYR A 684 2.44 42.82 -0.42
C TYR A 684 2.19 44.18 0.23
N ALA A 685 2.18 44.23 1.57
CA ALA A 685 1.92 45.41 2.39
C ALA A 685 3.21 45.94 3.07
N PRO A 686 3.89 46.96 2.50
CA PRO A 686 5.14 47.50 3.04
C PRO A 686 4.97 48.40 4.27
N ASP A 687 3.75 48.87 4.52
CA ASP A 687 3.41 49.69 5.69
C ASP A 687 3.46 48.89 7.00
N THR A 688 3.43 47.56 6.91
CA THR A 688 3.57 46.65 8.04
C THR A 688 4.91 45.93 7.93
N ALA A 689 5.83 46.24 8.85
CA ALA A 689 7.14 45.58 8.94
C ALA A 689 7.21 44.67 10.17
N LEU A 690 7.66 43.43 9.97
CA LEU A 690 7.98 42.49 11.04
C LEU A 690 9.46 42.10 10.93
N TYR A 691 10.12 41.84 12.04
CA TYR A 691 11.43 41.20 12.09
C TYR A 691 11.24 39.68 12.09
N HIS A 692 11.99 38.97 11.25
CA HIS A 692 12.06 37.52 11.25
C HIS A 692 13.49 37.13 11.61
N LEU A 693 13.69 36.61 12.82
CA LEU A 693 15.02 36.40 13.43
C LEU A 693 15.69 35.10 12.93
N GLU A 694 15.58 34.89 11.62
CA GLU A 694 15.97 33.70 10.84
C GLU A 694 17.48 33.45 10.92
N ARG A 695 17.93 32.73 11.97
CA ARG A 695 19.24 32.04 12.06
C ARG A 695 19.42 31.13 13.27
N GLN A 696 18.71 31.36 14.38
CA GLN A 696 18.91 30.56 15.61
C GLN A 696 18.17 29.21 15.60
N SER A 697 17.06 29.12 14.87
CA SER A 697 16.25 27.91 14.69
C SER A 697 16.83 26.94 13.65
N ILE A 698 17.44 27.48 12.59
CA ILE A 698 17.89 26.71 11.42
C ILE A 698 19.33 26.17 11.58
N SER A 699 20.22 26.89 12.26
CA SER A 699 21.66 26.56 12.33
C SER A 699 22.01 25.36 13.23
N LYS A 700 21.07 24.86 14.05
CA LYS A 700 21.28 23.74 14.98
C LYS A 700 20.95 22.35 14.40
N SER A 701 20.28 22.26 13.24
CA SER A 701 20.03 20.99 12.55
C SER A 701 21.05 20.78 11.43
N SER A 702 22.09 19.99 11.67
CA SER A 702 23.02 19.50 10.64
C SER A 702 22.40 18.41 9.74
N ASP A 703 21.10 18.52 9.51
CA ASP A 703 20.27 17.51 8.87
C ASP A 703 20.33 17.66 7.35
N TYR A 704 21.30 16.96 6.77
CA TYR A 704 21.46 16.68 5.34
C TYR A 704 20.14 16.32 4.64
N THR A 705 19.21 15.66 5.34
CA THR A 705 17.85 15.33 4.87
C THR A 705 17.02 16.56 4.50
N ARG A 706 17.28 17.73 5.09
CA ARG A 706 16.58 18.99 4.75
C ARG A 706 16.92 19.47 3.34
N GLY A 707 18.16 19.29 2.89
CA GLY A 707 18.57 19.61 1.51
C GLY A 707 17.92 18.69 0.46
N ALA A 708 17.66 17.43 0.83
CA ALA A 708 16.89 16.51 0.00
C ALA A 708 15.39 16.84 0.01
N ALA A 709 14.82 17.18 1.17
CA ALA A 709 13.41 17.56 1.32
C ALA A 709 13.07 18.81 0.51
N SER A 710 13.88 19.87 0.63
CA SER A 710 13.67 21.12 -0.11
C SER A 710 13.75 20.91 -1.63
N GLN A 711 14.69 20.07 -2.12
CA GLN A 711 14.75 19.70 -3.54
C GLN A 711 13.57 18.84 -4.00
N HIS A 712 13.10 17.90 -3.18
CA HIS A 712 11.89 17.13 -3.46
C HIS A 712 10.65 18.04 -3.54
N ASN A 713 10.51 18.98 -2.61
CA ASN A 713 9.41 19.94 -2.55
C ASN A 713 9.44 20.91 -3.74
N ALA A 714 10.62 21.38 -4.16
CA ALA A 714 10.81 22.19 -5.37
C ALA A 714 10.41 21.43 -6.65
N TRP A 715 10.83 20.16 -6.77
CA TRP A 715 10.42 19.27 -7.85
C TRP A 715 8.89 19.03 -7.83
N LEU A 716 8.30 18.81 -6.66
CA LEU A 716 6.87 18.56 -6.49
C LEU A 716 6.04 19.79 -6.89
N GLN A 717 6.42 20.99 -6.44
CA GLN A 717 5.81 22.24 -6.89
C GLN A 717 5.94 22.39 -8.41
N THR A 718 7.12 22.15 -8.96
CA THR A 718 7.36 22.24 -10.42
C THR A 718 6.43 21.28 -11.16
N ARG A 719 6.40 19.98 -10.82
CA ARG A 719 5.53 18.99 -11.48
C ARG A 719 4.03 19.32 -11.36
N ARG A 720 3.62 19.98 -10.27
CA ARG A 720 2.21 20.31 -9.98
C ARG A 720 1.73 21.60 -10.65
N TRP A 721 2.58 22.62 -10.72
CA TRP A 721 2.20 23.99 -11.05
C TRP A 721 2.94 24.60 -12.25
N ASP A 722 3.70 23.82 -13.01
CA ASP A 722 4.63 24.33 -14.04
C ASP A 722 4.00 25.39 -14.97
N ALA A 723 2.90 25.03 -15.64
CA ALA A 723 2.21 25.89 -16.59
C ALA A 723 1.54 27.11 -15.91
N GLN A 724 1.08 26.95 -14.67
CA GLN A 724 0.46 28.03 -13.90
C GLN A 724 1.50 29.04 -13.43
N ILE A 725 2.69 28.59 -13.02
CA ILE A 725 3.81 29.47 -12.63
C ILE A 725 4.37 30.17 -13.87
N ASP A 726 4.56 29.46 -14.98
CA ASP A 726 5.05 30.04 -16.23
C ASP A 726 4.13 31.16 -16.75
N ALA A 727 2.83 30.89 -16.87
CA ALA A 727 1.83 31.89 -17.26
C ALA A 727 1.73 33.06 -16.26
N LEU A 728 1.86 32.79 -14.96
CA LEU A 728 1.87 33.82 -13.91
C LEU A 728 3.08 34.75 -14.05
N MET A 729 4.27 34.20 -14.26
CA MET A 729 5.49 35.00 -14.41
C MET A 729 5.48 35.83 -15.69
N GLN A 730 5.05 35.26 -16.82
CA GLN A 730 4.85 36.01 -18.08
C GLN A 730 3.86 37.17 -17.92
N ALA A 731 2.77 36.98 -17.16
CA ALA A 731 1.80 38.04 -16.89
C ALA A 731 2.40 39.16 -16.02
N PHE A 732 3.25 38.84 -15.04
CA PHE A 732 3.96 39.84 -14.23
C PHE A 732 5.06 40.57 -15.01
N GLU A 733 5.76 39.90 -15.92
CA GLU A 733 6.74 40.52 -16.82
C GLU A 733 6.06 41.47 -17.82
N THR A 734 4.92 41.06 -18.39
CA THR A 734 4.12 41.90 -19.30
C THR A 734 3.50 43.09 -18.56
N SER A 735 2.92 42.86 -17.38
CA SER A 735 2.29 43.93 -16.59
C SER A 735 3.31 44.91 -15.99
N ALA A 736 4.61 44.57 -15.93
CA ALA A 736 5.65 45.53 -15.55
C ALA A 736 5.90 46.59 -16.64
N ALA A 737 5.31 46.45 -17.84
CA ALA A 737 5.40 47.42 -18.94
C ALA A 737 4.27 48.46 -18.96
N GLU A 738 3.21 48.32 -18.15
CA GLU A 738 2.09 49.29 -18.07
C GLU A 738 1.75 49.68 -16.62
N PRO A 739 1.62 50.98 -16.28
CA PRO A 739 1.40 51.42 -14.91
C PRO A 739 -0.09 51.50 -14.50
N ALA A 740 -0.33 51.11 -13.23
CA ALA A 740 -1.43 51.47 -12.34
C ALA A 740 -2.81 50.77 -12.49
N LEU A 741 -3.20 50.10 -11.40
CA LEU A 741 -4.61 49.85 -11.07
C LEU A 741 -5.28 51.17 -10.67
N GLN A 742 -6.43 51.49 -11.26
CA GLN A 742 -7.22 52.68 -10.91
C GLN A 742 -7.89 52.52 -9.53
N GLU A 743 -7.86 53.60 -8.72
CA GLU A 743 -8.62 53.70 -7.47
C GLU A 743 -10.04 54.25 -7.70
N PRO A 744 -11.07 53.66 -7.08
CA PRO A 744 -12.37 54.31 -6.87
C PRO A 744 -12.58 54.75 -5.39
N ALA A 745 -13.55 55.64 -5.21
CA ALA A 745 -13.82 56.42 -3.98
C ALA A 745 -14.03 55.62 -2.67
N PRO A 746 -13.76 56.22 -1.49
CA PRO A 746 -13.80 55.54 -0.21
C PRO A 746 -15.21 55.13 0.23
N SER A 747 -15.36 53.87 0.62
CA SER A 747 -16.51 53.36 1.38
C SER A 747 -16.09 52.17 2.24
N GLU A 748 -16.81 51.92 3.34
CA GLU A 748 -16.37 51.03 4.42
C GLU A 748 -16.12 49.56 4.01
N PRO A 749 -15.13 48.88 4.64
CA PRO A 749 -14.85 47.47 4.43
C PRO A 749 -15.95 46.58 5.03
N ASN A 750 -17.01 46.34 4.25
CA ASN A 750 -18.06 45.40 4.60
C ASN A 750 -17.54 43.95 4.57
N LEU A 751 -17.25 43.38 5.75
CA LEU A 751 -17.06 41.95 5.96
C LEU A 751 -18.40 41.19 5.81
N VAL A 752 -18.73 40.89 4.56
CA VAL A 752 -19.55 39.77 4.04
C VAL A 752 -20.94 39.49 4.67
N PRO A 753 -22.04 39.67 3.91
CA PRO A 753 -23.25 38.87 4.09
C PRO A 753 -23.11 37.50 3.39
N ARG A 754 -23.56 36.44 4.08
CA ARG A 754 -23.45 35.03 3.64
C ARG A 754 -24.22 34.74 2.35
N PHE A 755 -23.62 33.99 1.42
CA PHE A 755 -24.35 33.22 0.40
C PHE A 755 -23.71 31.86 0.13
N SER A 756 -24.57 30.86 -0.11
CA SER A 756 -24.20 29.48 -0.43
C SER A 756 -23.86 29.33 -1.92
N PHE A 757 -22.64 28.95 -2.25
CA PHE A 757 -22.30 28.52 -3.61
C PHE A 757 -22.84 27.11 -3.88
N ARG A 758 -23.51 26.93 -5.02
CA ARG A 758 -23.95 25.61 -5.49
C ARG A 758 -22.72 24.78 -5.84
N ARG A 759 -22.64 23.55 -5.29
CA ARG A 759 -21.68 22.54 -5.76
C ARG A 759 -21.86 22.31 -7.26
N ALA A 760 -20.85 22.67 -8.05
CA ALA A 760 -20.68 22.09 -9.38
C ALA A 760 -20.20 20.64 -9.17
N THR A 761 -21.09 19.67 -9.41
CA THR A 761 -20.72 18.26 -9.44
C THR A 761 -19.88 17.98 -10.68
N ALA A 762 -18.78 17.24 -10.50
CA ALA A 762 -17.90 16.84 -11.59
C ALA A 762 -18.61 15.94 -12.63
N ALA A 763 -18.10 16.00 -13.85
CA ALA A 763 -18.22 14.99 -14.89
C ALA A 763 -16.81 14.78 -15.48
#